data_AF-A0A8H7XKS0-F1
#
_entry.id   AF-A0A8H7XKS0-F1
#
_cell.length_a   1.000
_cell.length_b   1.000
_cell.length_c   1.000
_cell.angle_alpha   90.00
_cell.angle_beta   90.00
_cell.angle_gamma   90.00
#
_symmetry.space_group_name_H-M   'P 1'
#
loop_
_entity.id
_entity.type
_entity.pdbx_description
1 polymer ?
#
loop_
_entity_poly.entity_id
_entity_poly.type
_entity_poly.pdbx_seq_one_letter_code
_entity_poly.pdbx_strand_id
1 'polypeptide(L)'
;MTSSQPLSGADAEPSSPVDDYTPTFYVGHHESRRPLPVTDFVLRQAQDVGYDMLTSPITSPHFHSRVLTLISTYLSELSEIESSGDAANHSVPPAPIIPPLNPVDTPLTPGDTVSQIIAYSSPWIDLCSPDPLIANISRQVLNIEIAYASFCGVGNIVIPGPRAYSSGSTDNDGLIQYARAIQEALNIGSYLQMAIHIPIYGNEDAKEMIGDLRPYARDLGAQIAQGKGSKDIDLYETWDAWNLIRSVCKYSARLSVALALPRQLPVESLQSRWFAEPLRLLSFTPSTFLKNKGGHPVLSKGHQGLISRYMRLKQPPWLLLCDVGPIPGLDDPTQLTPTADGFPSPSVVVDVSRSVSPTPAEAAELPQKPKPKSKDFAAHLVYIRYLQRNQPARTALEKFGSGYQDYLQAPLQPLTDNLESVTYEVFEKDPVKYDWYERAIVQALSDWSDQHKPTSSPTGAVVIAVAGSGRGPLVTRALKASEITGVPVEVWAVEKNPNAYVLLQRHNEEDWGRAVNVVKSDMRAWKGPLRSTTEPIGQAITTSSSAPASLYGKVDIIVSELLGSFADNELSPECLDGVQHVLAPQYGISIPSSYTAHLTPILAPRLFADISHRAITDDTATETPYVVMLHAIDYLATSVPDHPRIQQAWEFIHPLPSSTLAIAEARRGGGVSGGGGGSMSGGDGANEHNTRSAKLKFVCKDRGAVSGLAGYFEAVLYDGGETGIVELSTRPDTIDTKSKDMISWFPIFFPLKNALYFPDDSELEVSIWRQTDDRKVWYEWLVEAFVMVGPGKRMRLGMSEMGSSRKVGCLM
;
A
#
# COMPACT_ATOMS: atom_id res chain seq x y z
N MET A 1 -26.40 4.09 70.92
CA MET A 1 -26.88 5.46 70.67
C MET A 1 -26.30 5.91 69.34
N THR A 2 -27.17 6.38 68.43
CA THR A 2 -26.92 7.21 67.23
C THR A 2 -26.00 6.64 66.14
N SER A 3 -26.53 6.11 65.02
CA SER A 3 -26.85 6.79 63.73
C SER A 3 -25.58 7.17 62.93
N SER A 4 -25.37 6.95 61.63
CA SER A 4 -26.20 6.62 60.44
C SER A 4 -25.23 6.35 59.25
N GLN A 5 -25.59 5.45 58.34
CA GLN A 5 -24.97 5.17 57.01
C GLN A 5 -25.06 6.39 56.02
N PRO A 6 -24.56 6.34 54.76
CA PRO A 6 -23.49 5.54 54.12
C PRO A 6 -22.47 6.41 53.30
N LEU A 7 -21.31 5.86 52.95
CA LEU A 7 -20.42 6.42 51.91
C LEU A 7 -20.81 5.80 50.56
N SER A 8 -21.33 6.64 49.66
CA SER A 8 -21.65 6.31 48.27
C SER A 8 -20.38 6.10 47.45
N GLY A 9 -20.35 5.01 46.69
CA GLY A 9 -19.30 4.73 45.71
C GLY A 9 -19.21 5.82 44.66
N ALA A 10 -17.98 6.22 44.37
CA ALA A 10 -17.64 6.88 43.12
C ALA A 10 -17.03 5.79 42.23
N ASP A 11 -17.75 5.46 41.16
CA ASP A 11 -17.25 4.70 40.03
C ASP A 11 -15.92 5.29 39.59
N ALA A 12 -14.85 4.52 39.72
CA ALA A 12 -13.60 4.82 39.03
C ALA A 12 -13.88 4.61 37.55
N GLU A 13 -14.09 5.71 36.82
CA GLU A 13 -14.09 5.70 35.36
C GLU A 13 -12.85 4.94 34.87
N PRO A 14 -12.99 3.99 33.94
CA PRO A 14 -11.84 3.31 33.37
C PRO A 14 -10.96 4.36 32.68
N SER A 15 -9.68 4.34 33.01
CA SER A 15 -8.63 5.14 32.36
C SER A 15 -8.84 5.16 30.85
N SER A 16 -9.00 6.37 30.29
CA SER A 16 -9.16 6.64 28.87
C SER A 16 -8.20 5.81 28.01
N PRO A 17 -8.66 5.18 26.91
CA PRO A 17 -7.77 4.45 26.03
C PRO A 17 -6.87 5.45 25.29
N VAL A 18 -5.56 5.21 25.40
CA VAL A 18 -4.44 5.64 24.55
C VAL A 18 -4.83 6.57 23.38
N ASP A 19 -4.44 7.84 23.52
CA ASP A 19 -4.39 8.93 22.53
C ASP A 19 -4.89 8.62 21.11
N ASP A 20 -6.05 9.19 20.75
CA ASP A 20 -6.39 9.46 19.35
C ASP A 20 -5.38 10.49 18.81
N TYR A 21 -4.25 10.00 18.27
CA TYR A 21 -3.25 10.83 17.61
C TYR A 21 -3.89 11.61 16.46
N THR A 22 -4.15 12.90 16.68
CA THR A 22 -4.58 13.81 15.62
C THR A 22 -3.39 13.98 14.68
N PRO A 23 -3.50 13.65 13.38
CA PRO A 23 -2.38 13.76 12.46
C PRO A 23 -1.92 15.23 12.38
N THR A 24 -0.66 15.47 12.76
CA THR A 24 -0.05 16.80 12.67
C THR A 24 0.15 17.18 11.22
N PHE A 25 -0.44 18.31 10.81
CA PHE A 25 -0.18 18.86 9.48
C PHE A 25 1.07 19.74 9.58
N TYR A 26 2.07 19.46 8.76
CA TYR A 26 3.18 20.40 8.54
C TYR A 26 2.81 21.32 7.39
N VAL A 27 2.68 22.61 7.66
CA VAL A 27 2.18 23.62 6.72
C VAL A 27 3.29 24.61 6.38
N GLY A 28 3.72 24.57 5.12
CA GLY A 28 4.68 25.50 4.55
C GLY A 28 4.02 26.68 3.83
N HIS A 29 4.78 27.77 3.73
CA HIS A 29 4.42 28.92 2.90
C HIS A 29 5.40 29.09 1.73
N HIS A 30 4.86 29.20 0.51
CA HIS A 30 5.60 29.48 -0.71
C HIS A 30 5.16 30.79 -1.34
N GLU A 31 6.14 31.59 -1.77
CA GLU A 31 5.90 32.86 -2.45
C GLU A 31 6.85 32.98 -3.64
N SER A 32 6.27 32.94 -4.85
CA SER A 32 7.02 32.92 -6.11
C SER A 32 7.79 34.21 -6.38
N ARG A 33 7.32 35.33 -5.80
CA ARG A 33 7.88 36.69 -6.01
C ARG A 33 8.25 37.37 -4.71
N ARG A 34 8.85 36.62 -3.78
CA ARG A 34 9.26 37.17 -2.49
C ARG A 34 10.27 38.31 -2.71
N PRO A 35 10.01 39.53 -2.18
CA PRO A 35 10.88 40.68 -2.42
C PRO A 35 12.19 40.64 -1.63
N LEU A 36 12.19 39.95 -0.48
CA LEU A 36 13.31 39.90 0.46
C LEU A 36 13.72 38.45 0.77
N PRO A 37 14.99 38.19 1.09
CA PRO A 37 15.45 36.86 1.48
C PRO A 37 14.76 36.39 2.78
N VAL A 38 14.67 35.07 2.96
CA VAL A 38 14.16 34.48 4.20
C VAL A 38 15.23 34.61 5.28
N THR A 39 15.04 35.57 6.20
CA THR A 39 15.91 35.74 7.37
C THR A 39 15.31 35.04 8.60
N ASP A 40 16.11 34.88 9.66
CA ASP A 40 15.64 34.33 10.93
C ASP A 40 14.42 35.10 11.50
N PHE A 41 14.36 36.41 11.25
CA PHE A 41 13.21 37.23 11.63
C PHE A 41 11.94 36.83 10.86
N VAL A 42 12.05 36.68 9.53
CA VAL A 42 10.91 36.26 8.67
C VAL A 42 10.41 34.88 9.08
N LEU A 43 11.34 33.96 9.40
CA LEU A 43 11.01 32.61 9.83
C LEU A 43 10.29 32.60 11.18
N ARG A 44 10.78 33.34 12.17
CA ARG A 44 10.11 33.48 13.48
C ARG A 44 8.73 34.09 13.33
N GLN A 45 8.59 35.15 12.53
CA GLN A 45 7.29 35.76 12.25
C GLN A 45 6.32 34.75 11.60
N ALA A 46 6.80 33.92 10.68
CA ALA A 46 5.99 32.88 10.07
C ALA A 46 5.53 31.83 11.09
N GLN A 47 6.41 31.45 12.03
CA GLN A 47 6.11 30.54 13.13
C GLN A 47 5.08 31.13 14.10
N ASP A 48 5.21 32.41 14.44
CA ASP A 48 4.25 33.12 15.30
C ASP A 48 2.84 33.17 14.67
N VAL A 49 2.76 33.21 13.33
CA VAL A 49 1.50 33.12 12.57
C VAL A 49 0.98 31.67 12.51
N GLY A 50 1.86 30.66 12.63
CA GLY A 50 1.52 29.23 12.65
C GLY A 50 1.95 28.44 11.40
N TYR A 51 2.88 28.95 10.60
CA TYR A 51 3.57 28.19 9.54
C TYR A 51 4.76 27.41 10.12
N ASP A 52 4.96 26.18 9.67
CA ASP A 52 6.03 25.30 10.18
C ASP A 52 7.33 25.44 9.38
N MET A 53 7.23 25.86 8.11
CA MET A 53 8.34 25.87 7.17
C MET A 53 8.14 26.95 6.09
N LEU A 54 9.25 27.43 5.52
CA LEU A 54 9.23 28.43 4.45
C LEU A 54 10.02 27.93 3.26
N THR A 55 9.56 28.24 2.04
CA THR A 55 10.41 28.05 0.87
C THR A 55 11.36 29.23 0.68
N SER A 56 12.60 28.97 0.28
CA SER A 56 13.54 30.01 -0.14
C SER A 56 14.14 29.66 -1.52
N PRO A 57 14.24 30.62 -2.46
CA PRO A 57 15.00 30.40 -3.68
C PRO A 57 16.49 30.18 -3.32
N ILE A 58 17.15 29.32 -4.09
CA ILE A 58 18.59 29.04 -3.89
C ILE A 58 19.42 30.19 -4.44
N THR A 59 19.01 30.77 -5.57
CA THR A 59 19.71 31.88 -6.23
C THR A 59 18.85 33.12 -6.31
N SER A 60 19.50 34.27 -6.44
CA SER A 60 18.87 35.59 -6.48
C SER A 60 18.52 36.01 -7.92
N PRO A 61 17.64 37.01 -8.12
CA PRO A 61 17.40 37.60 -9.43
C PRO A 61 18.68 38.20 -10.09
N HIS A 62 19.69 38.54 -9.29
CA HIS A 62 20.99 38.98 -9.81
C HIS A 62 21.71 37.85 -10.54
N PHE A 63 21.72 36.64 -9.98
CA PHE A 63 22.29 35.46 -10.63
C PHE A 63 21.60 35.16 -11.96
N HIS A 64 20.26 35.23 -11.97
CA HIS A 64 19.45 35.06 -13.17
C HIS A 64 19.86 36.08 -14.27
N SER A 65 20.00 37.35 -13.91
CA SER A 65 20.43 38.40 -14.85
C SER A 65 21.84 38.14 -15.41
N ARG A 66 22.75 37.62 -14.57
CA ARG A 66 24.11 37.22 -14.99
C ARG A 66 24.08 36.09 -16.01
N VAL A 67 23.25 35.07 -15.79
CA VAL A 67 23.11 33.94 -16.73
C VAL A 67 22.50 34.39 -18.05
N LEU A 68 21.46 35.23 -18.02
CA LEU A 68 20.88 35.81 -19.23
C LEU A 68 21.90 36.63 -20.03
N THR A 69 22.71 37.44 -19.34
CA THR A 69 23.78 38.23 -19.98
C THR A 69 24.76 37.30 -20.68
N LEU A 70 25.23 36.25 -20.01
CA LEU A 70 26.16 35.26 -20.58
C LEU A 70 25.59 34.58 -21.84
N ILE A 71 24.33 34.17 -21.81
CA ILE A 71 23.65 33.57 -22.97
C ILE A 71 23.55 34.58 -24.11
N SER A 72 23.11 35.80 -23.82
CA SER A 72 22.92 36.85 -24.83
C SER A 72 24.23 37.23 -25.52
N THR A 73 25.34 37.33 -24.77
CA THR A 73 26.68 37.59 -25.32
C THR A 73 27.11 36.45 -26.25
N TYR A 74 26.97 35.20 -25.80
CA TYR A 74 27.33 34.03 -26.61
C TYR A 74 26.51 33.92 -27.90
N LEU A 75 25.20 34.17 -27.84
CA LEU A 75 24.34 34.17 -29.02
C LEU A 75 24.69 35.32 -29.98
N SER A 76 25.08 36.49 -29.46
CA SER A 76 25.58 37.60 -30.28
C SER A 76 26.86 37.22 -31.03
N GLU A 77 27.85 36.66 -30.33
CA GLU A 77 29.12 36.20 -30.92
C GLU A 77 28.89 35.13 -32.01
N LEU A 78 27.98 34.18 -31.75
CA LEU A 78 27.61 33.17 -32.75
C LEU A 78 26.97 33.81 -33.99
N SER A 79 26.04 34.75 -33.82
CA SER A 79 25.36 35.40 -34.93
C SER A 79 26.31 36.23 -35.80
N GLU A 80 27.31 36.86 -35.20
CA GLU A 80 28.36 37.59 -35.92
C GLU A 80 29.20 36.65 -36.79
N ILE A 81 29.59 35.49 -36.26
CA ILE A 81 30.33 34.46 -36.99
C ILE A 81 29.50 33.91 -38.16
N GLU A 82 28.22 33.59 -37.93
CA GLU A 82 27.30 33.08 -38.97
C GLU A 82 27.07 34.10 -40.09
N SER A 83 27.00 35.40 -39.75
CA SER A 83 26.81 36.48 -40.73
C SER A 83 28.04 36.81 -41.58
N SER A 84 29.24 36.45 -41.10
CA SER A 84 30.52 36.79 -41.76
C SER A 84 30.88 35.91 -42.97
N GLY A 85 30.12 34.83 -43.25
CA GLY A 85 30.20 34.05 -44.49
C GLY A 85 31.44 33.17 -44.68
N ASP A 86 32.45 33.24 -43.80
CA ASP A 86 33.72 32.50 -43.90
C ASP A 86 33.70 31.25 -42.98
N ALA A 87 32.77 30.33 -43.24
CA ALA A 87 32.54 29.13 -42.42
C ALA A 87 33.73 28.14 -42.36
N ALA A 88 34.78 28.35 -43.16
CA ALA A 88 35.93 27.44 -43.26
C ALA A 88 37.07 27.75 -42.26
N ASN A 89 37.13 28.97 -41.68
CA ASN A 89 38.26 29.41 -40.84
C ASN A 89 37.89 29.80 -39.40
N HIS A 90 36.61 29.91 -39.04
CA HIS A 90 36.18 30.23 -37.68
C HIS A 90 35.72 28.99 -36.91
N SER A 91 36.45 28.63 -35.85
CA SER A 91 36.02 27.59 -34.90
C SER A 91 34.82 28.08 -34.10
N VAL A 92 33.75 27.30 -34.04
CA VAL A 92 32.58 27.58 -33.19
C VAL A 92 33.05 27.85 -31.75
N PRO A 93 32.65 28.98 -31.12
CA PRO A 93 33.07 29.31 -29.77
C PRO A 93 32.59 28.21 -28.80
N PRO A 94 33.44 27.82 -27.82
CA PRO A 94 33.10 26.76 -26.88
C PRO A 94 31.82 27.11 -26.11
N ALA A 95 31.02 26.10 -25.77
CA ALA A 95 29.78 26.31 -25.03
C ALA A 95 30.04 27.05 -23.71
N PRO A 96 29.22 28.06 -23.36
CA PRO A 96 29.42 28.86 -22.17
C PRO A 96 29.34 28.00 -20.89
N ILE A 97 30.22 28.32 -19.93
CA ILE A 97 30.25 27.71 -18.60
C ILE A 97 29.81 28.76 -17.59
N ILE A 98 28.88 28.39 -16.71
CA ILE A 98 28.38 29.30 -15.67
C ILE A 98 29.46 29.51 -14.61
N PRO A 99 29.88 30.76 -14.34
CA PRO A 99 30.85 31.04 -13.28
C PRO A 99 30.32 30.68 -11.89
N PRO A 100 31.19 30.43 -10.90
CA PRO A 100 30.79 30.17 -9.52
C PRO A 100 29.88 31.26 -8.92
N LEU A 101 29.13 30.87 -7.89
CA LEU A 101 28.28 31.79 -7.13
C LEU A 101 29.12 32.78 -6.32
N ASN A 102 28.70 34.03 -6.33
CA ASN A 102 29.16 35.09 -5.45
C ASN A 102 28.11 35.35 -4.35
N PRO A 103 28.47 36.04 -3.25
CA PRO A 103 27.53 36.33 -2.16
C PRO A 103 26.24 37.06 -2.58
N VAL A 104 26.29 37.84 -3.66
CA VAL A 104 25.10 38.54 -4.21
C VAL A 104 24.18 37.64 -5.03
N ASP A 105 24.67 36.48 -5.46
CA ASP A 105 23.94 35.54 -6.32
C ASP A 105 23.04 34.59 -5.54
N THR A 106 23.16 34.54 -4.21
CA THR A 106 22.40 33.62 -3.37
C THR A 106 22.00 34.28 -2.06
N PRO A 107 20.71 34.21 -1.69
CA PRO A 107 20.26 34.64 -0.37
C PRO A 107 20.49 33.56 0.71
N LEU A 108 20.83 32.33 0.30
CA LEU A 108 20.96 31.19 1.19
C LEU A 108 22.35 31.19 1.83
N THR A 109 22.41 30.98 3.14
CA THR A 109 23.68 30.86 3.87
C THR A 109 23.58 29.71 4.87
N PRO A 110 24.70 29.02 5.19
CA PRO A 110 24.70 28.03 6.26
C PRO A 110 24.29 28.67 7.59
N GLY A 111 23.39 28.02 8.33
CA GLY A 111 22.88 28.51 9.61
C GLY A 111 21.92 27.54 10.28
N ASP A 112 21.57 27.81 11.54
CA ASP A 112 20.74 26.91 12.36
C ASP A 112 19.30 26.78 11.82
N THR A 113 18.82 27.82 11.14
CA THR A 113 17.46 27.91 10.59
C THR A 113 17.29 27.20 9.24
N VAL A 114 18.39 26.78 8.60
CA VAL A 114 18.36 26.12 7.28
C VAL A 114 17.57 24.81 7.29
N SER A 115 17.53 24.12 8.43
CA SER A 115 16.75 22.88 8.61
C SER A 115 15.22 23.09 8.45
N GLN A 116 14.73 24.32 8.63
CA GLN A 116 13.32 24.69 8.54
C GLN A 116 12.96 25.32 7.18
N ILE A 117 13.93 25.42 6.27
CA ILE A 117 13.78 25.97 4.93
C ILE A 117 13.66 24.83 3.92
N ILE A 118 12.69 24.96 3.00
CA ILE A 118 12.62 24.17 1.78
C ILE A 118 13.29 24.98 0.67
N ALA A 119 14.42 24.52 0.17
CA ALA A 119 15.04 25.17 -0.98
C ALA A 119 14.18 24.98 -2.23
N TYR A 120 14.05 26.02 -3.05
CA TYR A 120 13.33 25.97 -4.31
C TYR A 120 14.30 26.30 -5.45
N SER A 121 14.45 25.37 -6.40
CA SER A 121 15.35 25.60 -7.55
C SER A 121 14.73 26.58 -8.54
N SER A 122 15.58 27.23 -9.32
CA SER A 122 15.17 28.29 -10.25
C SER A 122 14.11 27.82 -11.28
N PRO A 123 12.91 28.44 -11.33
CA PRO A 123 11.86 28.05 -12.29
C PRO A 123 12.10 28.54 -13.73
N TRP A 124 13.08 29.41 -13.96
CA TRP A 124 13.41 29.95 -15.29
C TRP A 124 14.23 28.99 -16.14
N ILE A 125 14.82 27.95 -15.54
CA ILE A 125 15.57 26.93 -16.27
C ILE A 125 14.64 26.06 -17.11
N ASP A 126 15.16 25.51 -18.21
CA ASP A 126 14.45 24.58 -19.08
C ASP A 126 15.32 23.37 -19.40
N LEU A 127 15.19 22.33 -18.57
CA LEU A 127 15.90 21.06 -18.74
C LEU A 127 15.32 20.21 -19.88
N CYS A 128 14.13 20.56 -20.38
CA CYS A 128 13.47 19.88 -21.49
C CYS A 128 13.67 20.59 -22.83
N SER A 129 14.47 21.67 -22.86
CA SER A 129 14.66 22.48 -24.06
C SER A 129 15.22 21.64 -25.21
N PRO A 130 14.66 21.74 -26.44
CA PRO A 130 15.22 21.09 -27.62
C PRO A 130 16.54 21.72 -28.06
N ASP A 131 16.83 22.98 -27.70
CA ASP A 131 18.14 23.59 -27.93
C ASP A 131 19.18 23.04 -26.92
N PRO A 132 20.23 22.33 -27.38
CA PRO A 132 21.25 21.77 -26.50
C PRO A 132 21.99 22.82 -25.65
N LEU A 133 22.08 24.07 -26.12
CA LEU A 133 22.70 25.15 -25.36
C LEU A 133 21.89 25.46 -24.10
N ILE A 134 20.58 25.67 -24.27
CA ILE A 134 19.67 26.02 -23.17
C ILE A 134 19.53 24.84 -22.20
N ALA A 135 19.44 23.60 -22.71
CA ALA A 135 19.40 22.41 -21.86
C ALA A 135 20.70 22.27 -21.04
N ASN A 136 21.87 22.50 -21.66
CA ASN A 136 23.17 22.44 -20.98
C ASN A 136 23.30 23.53 -19.90
N ILE A 137 22.95 24.78 -20.21
CA ILE A 137 23.00 25.88 -19.24
C ILE A 137 22.02 25.63 -18.09
N SER A 138 20.79 25.21 -18.39
CA SER A 138 19.79 24.85 -17.37
C SER A 138 20.30 23.76 -16.42
N ARG A 139 20.97 22.74 -16.97
CA ARG A 139 21.60 21.66 -16.19
C ARG A 139 22.75 22.18 -15.33
N GLN A 140 23.61 23.05 -15.86
CA GLN A 140 24.68 23.69 -15.07
C GLN A 140 24.13 24.52 -13.91
N VAL A 141 23.07 25.31 -14.15
CA VAL A 141 22.38 26.07 -13.09
C VAL A 141 21.89 25.13 -11.99
N LEU A 142 21.13 24.10 -12.36
CA LEU A 142 20.59 23.15 -11.39
C LEU A 142 21.71 22.50 -10.56
N ASN A 143 22.79 22.07 -11.21
CA ASN A 143 23.92 21.45 -10.52
C ASN A 143 24.58 22.40 -9.51
N ILE A 144 24.79 23.67 -9.87
CA ILE A 144 25.34 24.70 -8.98
C ILE A 144 24.40 24.94 -7.80
N GLU A 145 23.09 25.04 -8.06
CA GLU A 145 22.08 25.23 -7.02
C GLU A 145 22.04 24.06 -6.03
N ILE A 146 22.03 22.82 -6.54
CA ILE A 146 22.02 21.60 -5.74
C ILE A 146 23.29 21.50 -4.89
N ALA A 147 24.46 21.75 -5.48
CA ALA A 147 25.73 21.72 -4.76
C ALA A 147 25.76 22.77 -3.64
N TYR A 148 25.26 23.98 -3.90
CA TYR A 148 25.25 25.05 -2.91
C TYR A 148 24.22 24.82 -1.79
N ALA A 149 23.03 24.32 -2.13
CA ALA A 149 22.03 23.93 -1.13
C ALA A 149 22.54 22.80 -0.23
N SER A 150 23.24 21.82 -0.80
CA SER A 150 23.93 20.75 -0.08
C SER A 150 25.04 21.29 0.83
N PHE A 151 25.80 22.30 0.38
CA PHE A 151 26.80 22.97 1.23
C PHE A 151 26.16 23.71 2.42
N CYS A 152 25.00 24.34 2.21
CA CYS A 152 24.30 25.09 3.26
C CYS A 152 23.63 24.20 4.32
N GLY A 153 23.54 22.88 4.11
CA GLY A 153 22.89 21.97 5.05
C GLY A 153 21.37 21.83 4.86
N VAL A 154 20.83 22.23 3.70
CA VAL A 154 19.40 22.08 3.40
C VAL A 154 19.02 20.61 3.38
N GLY A 155 17.88 20.23 3.98
CA GLY A 155 17.40 18.84 3.92
C GLY A 155 16.52 18.53 2.71
N ASN A 156 15.71 19.50 2.28
CA ASN A 156 14.65 19.32 1.28
C ASN A 156 14.75 20.38 0.18
N ILE A 157 14.71 19.93 -1.07
CA ILE A 157 14.65 20.80 -2.24
C ILE A 157 13.44 20.46 -3.12
N VAL A 158 12.76 21.50 -3.59
CA VAL A 158 11.71 21.40 -4.60
C VAL A 158 12.29 21.82 -5.95
N ILE A 159 12.13 20.96 -6.95
CA ILE A 159 12.53 21.20 -8.33
C ILE A 159 11.27 21.34 -9.18
N PRO A 160 11.07 22.45 -9.91
CA PRO A 160 9.95 22.62 -10.83
C PRO A 160 9.89 21.47 -11.84
N GLY A 161 8.70 20.91 -12.05
CA GLY A 161 8.49 19.82 -12.98
C GLY A 161 8.76 20.19 -14.44
N PRO A 162 8.77 19.19 -15.34
CA PRO A 162 8.86 19.39 -16.78
C PRO A 162 7.82 20.39 -17.29
N ARG A 163 8.19 21.21 -18.28
CA ARG A 163 7.26 22.20 -18.87
C ARG A 163 6.34 21.60 -19.93
N ALA A 164 6.76 20.48 -20.51
CA ALA A 164 5.97 19.65 -21.40
C ALA A 164 6.01 18.22 -20.86
N TYR A 165 4.84 17.60 -20.74
CA TYR A 165 4.67 16.26 -20.17
C TYR A 165 4.47 15.18 -21.27
N SER A 166 4.45 15.60 -22.53
CA SER A 166 4.04 14.80 -23.71
C SER A 166 4.92 13.59 -23.94
N SER A 167 4.54 12.48 -23.31
CA SER A 167 5.06 11.14 -23.63
C SER A 167 4.32 10.60 -24.86
N GLY A 168 4.74 10.97 -26.07
CA GLY A 168 4.15 10.35 -27.27
C GLY A 168 4.23 11.12 -28.59
N SER A 169 4.67 12.38 -28.62
CA SER A 169 5.03 13.03 -29.89
C SER A 169 6.43 12.58 -30.32
N THR A 170 6.71 12.62 -31.62
CA THR A 170 8.00 12.28 -32.24
C THR A 170 9.21 13.11 -31.74
N ASP A 171 9.00 14.08 -30.85
CA ASP A 171 9.99 15.02 -30.30
C ASP A 171 10.36 14.72 -28.82
N ASN A 172 10.35 13.44 -28.41
CA ASN A 172 10.39 13.01 -27.00
C ASN A 172 11.78 13.08 -26.30
N ASP A 173 12.71 13.90 -26.80
CA ASP A 173 14.07 14.02 -26.23
C ASP A 173 14.10 14.79 -24.90
N GLY A 174 13.22 15.79 -24.72
CA GLY A 174 13.30 16.73 -23.60
C GLY A 174 13.03 16.11 -22.22
N LEU A 175 12.09 15.17 -22.11
CA LEU A 175 11.73 14.58 -20.82
C LEU A 175 12.79 13.58 -20.32
N ILE A 176 13.40 12.83 -21.23
CA ILE A 176 14.53 11.93 -20.89
C ILE A 176 15.74 12.77 -20.43
N GLN A 177 16.01 13.91 -21.08
CA GLN A 177 17.04 14.85 -20.66
C GLN A 177 16.78 15.40 -19.25
N TYR A 178 15.53 15.77 -18.95
CA TYR A 178 15.12 16.16 -17.60
C TYR A 178 15.42 15.03 -16.59
N ALA A 179 14.97 13.81 -16.86
CA ALA A 179 15.19 12.67 -15.98
C ALA A 179 16.68 12.37 -15.74
N ARG A 180 17.51 12.50 -16.78
CA ARG A 180 18.98 12.39 -16.67
C ARG A 180 19.57 13.50 -15.80
N ALA A 181 19.11 14.74 -15.94
CA ALA A 181 19.56 15.86 -15.12
C ALA A 181 19.20 15.65 -13.64
N ILE A 182 18.02 15.10 -13.34
CA ILE A 182 17.63 14.73 -11.96
C ILE A 182 18.52 13.60 -11.43
N GLN A 183 18.84 12.59 -12.23
CA GLN A 183 19.77 11.53 -11.83
C GLN A 183 21.16 12.10 -11.50
N GLU A 184 21.66 13.07 -12.29
CA GLU A 184 22.90 13.78 -12.02
C GLU A 184 22.81 14.61 -10.71
N ALA A 185 21.72 15.36 -10.52
CA ALA A 185 21.48 16.13 -9.30
C ALA A 185 21.48 15.24 -8.05
N LEU A 186 20.86 14.05 -8.10
CA LEU A 186 20.86 13.09 -7.01
C LEU A 186 22.30 12.66 -6.62
N ASN A 187 23.22 12.57 -7.56
CA ASN A 187 24.62 12.24 -7.27
C ASN A 187 25.38 13.41 -6.63
N ILE A 188 25.07 14.65 -7.04
CA ILE A 188 25.69 15.86 -6.47
C ILE A 188 25.22 16.09 -5.03
N GLY A 189 23.91 16.03 -4.81
CA GLY A 189 23.29 16.19 -3.49
C GLY A 189 23.10 14.84 -2.80
N SER A 190 24.14 14.28 -2.20
CA SER A 190 24.14 12.90 -1.68
C SER A 190 23.10 12.59 -0.62
N TYR A 191 22.73 13.57 0.22
CA TYR A 191 21.75 13.41 1.30
C TYR A 191 20.44 14.18 1.06
N LEU A 192 20.40 15.05 0.05
CA LEU A 192 19.24 15.89 -0.25
C LEU A 192 18.02 15.05 -0.63
N GLN A 193 16.87 15.43 -0.06
CA GLN A 193 15.55 14.94 -0.45
C GLN A 193 15.01 15.86 -1.56
N MET A 194 14.75 15.29 -2.73
CA MET A 194 14.33 16.03 -3.93
C MET A 194 12.86 15.75 -4.20
N ALA A 195 12.05 16.81 -4.28
CA ALA A 195 10.65 16.74 -4.64
C ALA A 195 10.42 17.41 -6.00
N ILE A 196 9.93 16.66 -6.98
CA ILE A 196 9.58 17.22 -8.30
C ILE A 196 8.18 17.83 -8.22
N HIS A 197 8.04 19.12 -8.52
CA HIS A 197 6.79 19.86 -8.42
C HIS A 197 5.96 19.70 -9.70
N ILE A 198 4.93 18.84 -9.67
CA ILE A 198 4.13 18.45 -10.83
C ILE A 198 2.63 18.59 -10.48
N PRO A 199 1.77 19.07 -11.40
CA PRO A 199 0.34 19.07 -11.20
C PRO A 199 -0.26 17.66 -11.31
N ILE A 200 -1.35 17.42 -10.58
CA ILE A 200 -2.02 16.10 -10.59
C ILE A 200 -2.49 15.67 -11.99
N TYR A 201 -2.91 16.61 -12.84
CA TYR A 201 -3.18 16.43 -14.26
C TYR A 201 -3.06 17.76 -15.00
N GLY A 202 -2.89 17.69 -16.33
CA GLY A 202 -2.85 18.86 -17.20
C GLY A 202 -1.61 19.74 -17.01
N ASN A 203 -1.56 20.82 -17.80
CA ASN A 203 -0.54 21.85 -17.67
C ASN A 203 -1.27 23.12 -17.22
N GLU A 204 -0.98 23.64 -16.02
CA GLU A 204 -1.44 25.00 -15.72
C GLU A 204 -0.78 25.91 -16.75
N ASP A 205 -1.57 26.63 -17.56
CA ASP A 205 -1.08 27.52 -18.61
C ASP A 205 0.12 28.31 -18.07
N ALA A 206 1.31 28.01 -18.61
CA ALA A 206 2.56 28.57 -18.13
C ALA A 206 2.44 30.09 -18.20
N LYS A 207 2.17 30.74 -17.06
CA LYS A 207 2.16 32.19 -16.96
C LYS A 207 3.53 32.64 -17.45
N GLU A 208 3.55 33.49 -18.49
CA GLU A 208 4.79 34.01 -19.06
C GLU A 208 5.69 34.51 -17.93
N MET A 209 6.80 33.79 -17.72
CA MET A 209 7.73 34.09 -16.66
C MET A 209 8.77 35.06 -17.22
N ILE A 210 8.95 36.20 -16.56
CA ILE A 210 9.91 37.21 -16.98
C ILE A 210 11.33 36.60 -16.91
N GLY A 211 12.06 36.66 -18.02
CA GLY A 211 13.43 36.14 -18.12
C GLY A 211 13.54 34.61 -18.30
N ASP A 212 12.47 33.95 -18.75
CA ASP A 212 12.53 32.56 -19.19
C ASP A 212 13.64 32.33 -20.24
N LEU A 213 14.31 31.17 -20.21
CA LEU A 213 15.31 30.79 -21.21
C LEU A 213 14.70 30.33 -22.55
N ARG A 214 13.43 29.92 -22.58
CA ARG A 214 12.75 29.44 -23.81
C ARG A 214 12.85 30.41 -25.00
N PRO A 215 12.62 31.73 -24.85
CA PRO A 215 12.73 32.67 -25.96
C PRO A 215 14.14 32.77 -26.56
N TYR A 216 15.17 32.29 -25.86
CA TYR A 216 16.55 32.27 -26.33
C TYR A 216 16.93 30.96 -27.02
N ALA A 217 16.04 29.96 -27.03
CA ALA A 217 16.25 28.73 -27.79
C ALA A 217 16.27 29.06 -29.29
N ARG A 218 17.32 28.62 -29.98
CA ARG A 218 17.45 28.83 -31.43
C ARG A 218 16.35 28.09 -32.17
N ASP A 219 15.92 28.68 -33.27
CA ASP A 219 14.71 28.29 -34.00
C ASP A 219 14.87 26.98 -34.81
N LEU A 220 15.09 25.87 -34.11
CA LEU A 220 15.10 24.51 -34.66
C LEU A 220 13.70 23.89 -34.72
N GLY A 221 12.63 24.67 -34.48
CA GLY A 221 11.27 24.11 -34.42
C GLY A 221 10.07 25.07 -34.36
N ALA A 222 10.21 26.40 -34.55
CA ALA A 222 9.05 27.31 -34.44
C ALA A 222 8.07 27.28 -35.62
N GLN A 223 8.18 26.34 -36.56
CA GLN A 223 7.16 26.18 -37.61
C GLN A 223 6.01 25.22 -37.25
N ILE A 224 5.99 24.55 -36.08
CA ILE A 224 4.95 23.52 -35.79
C ILE A 224 3.95 23.94 -34.69
N ALA A 225 4.20 24.99 -33.91
CA ALA A 225 3.33 25.35 -32.77
C ALA A 225 2.12 26.25 -33.10
N GLN A 226 1.62 26.27 -34.35
CA GLN A 226 0.31 26.86 -34.69
C GLN A 226 -0.75 25.78 -34.94
N GLY A 227 -0.95 24.91 -33.96
CA GLY A 227 -2.11 24.03 -33.87
C GLY A 227 -2.99 24.44 -32.70
N LYS A 228 -3.86 25.45 -32.88
CA LYS A 228 -5.04 25.65 -32.01
C LYS A 228 -6.05 24.52 -32.29
N GLY A 229 -5.69 23.29 -31.94
CA GLY A 229 -6.64 22.21 -31.76
C GLY A 229 -7.03 22.17 -30.30
N SER A 230 -8.32 21.99 -30.01
CA SER A 230 -8.80 21.57 -28.70
C SER A 230 -8.07 20.27 -28.32
N LYS A 231 -6.95 20.36 -27.60
CA LYS A 231 -6.26 19.19 -27.07
C LYS A 231 -7.14 18.68 -25.93
N ASP A 232 -7.78 17.54 -26.14
CA ASP A 232 -8.35 16.78 -25.05
C ASP A 232 -7.27 16.61 -23.97
N ILE A 233 -7.61 16.93 -22.72
CA ILE A 233 -6.66 16.88 -21.61
C ILE A 233 -6.37 15.41 -21.34
N ASP A 234 -5.15 14.95 -21.63
CA ASP A 234 -4.68 13.65 -21.19
C ASP A 234 -4.48 13.68 -19.67
N LEU A 235 -5.31 12.90 -18.96
CA LEU A 235 -5.32 12.88 -17.50
C LEU A 235 -4.06 12.24 -16.91
N TYR A 236 -3.41 11.31 -17.62
CA TYR A 236 -2.29 10.53 -17.10
C TYR A 236 -0.91 11.01 -17.58
N GLU A 237 -0.85 12.00 -18.47
CA GLU A 237 0.37 12.53 -19.05
C GLU A 237 1.41 12.97 -17.99
N THR A 238 0.97 13.64 -16.92
CA THR A 238 1.84 14.08 -15.83
C THR A 238 2.36 12.92 -14.97
N TRP A 239 1.54 11.88 -14.80
CA TRP A 239 1.93 10.67 -14.10
C TRP A 239 2.92 9.84 -14.93
N ASP A 240 2.71 9.73 -16.25
CA ASP A 240 3.65 9.06 -17.16
C ASP A 240 5.02 9.73 -17.12
N ALA A 241 5.04 11.07 -17.10
CA ALA A 241 6.27 11.82 -16.97
C ALA A 241 7.00 11.54 -15.65
N TRP A 242 6.26 11.52 -14.54
CA TRP A 242 6.80 11.11 -13.24
C TRP A 242 7.32 9.68 -13.27
N ASN A 243 6.56 8.73 -13.83
CA ASN A 243 6.94 7.33 -13.96
C ASN A 243 8.25 7.17 -14.72
N LEU A 244 8.46 7.92 -15.81
CA LEU A 244 9.73 7.95 -16.54
C LEU A 244 10.88 8.49 -15.67
N ILE A 245 10.68 9.63 -15.01
CA ILE A 245 11.69 10.27 -14.16
C ILE A 245 12.14 9.32 -13.04
N ARG A 246 11.19 8.73 -12.29
CA ARG A 246 11.52 7.80 -11.20
C ARG A 246 12.16 6.51 -11.68
N SER A 247 11.78 6.03 -12.87
CA SER A 247 12.37 4.83 -13.48
C SER A 247 13.83 5.05 -13.89
N VAL A 248 14.14 6.16 -14.57
CA VAL A 248 15.52 6.55 -14.90
C VAL A 248 16.36 6.75 -13.63
N CYS A 249 15.76 7.33 -12.59
CA CYS A 249 16.40 7.51 -11.28
C CYS A 249 16.42 6.24 -10.41
N LYS A 250 16.08 5.07 -10.98
CA LYS A 250 16.12 3.75 -10.31
C LYS A 250 15.40 3.73 -8.97
N TYR A 251 14.25 4.40 -8.88
CA TYR A 251 13.43 4.44 -7.66
C TYR A 251 14.22 4.85 -6.41
N SER A 252 15.07 5.87 -6.53
CA SER A 252 15.81 6.45 -5.41
C SER A 252 14.86 6.86 -4.28
N ALA A 253 15.14 6.40 -3.05
CA ALA A 253 14.36 6.75 -1.86
C ALA A 253 14.40 8.25 -1.50
N ARG A 254 15.32 9.01 -2.12
CA ARG A 254 15.45 10.46 -1.95
C ARG A 254 14.66 11.27 -2.97
N LEU A 255 14.04 10.61 -3.94
CA LEU A 255 13.24 11.25 -4.99
C LEU A 255 11.75 11.07 -4.68
N SER A 256 11.01 12.18 -4.68
CA SER A 256 9.61 12.25 -4.30
C SER A 256 8.85 13.27 -5.14
N VAL A 257 7.55 13.39 -4.92
CA VAL A 257 6.67 14.31 -5.65
C VAL A 257 6.18 15.43 -4.74
N ALA A 258 6.22 16.66 -5.24
CA ALA A 258 5.42 17.76 -4.74
C ALA A 258 4.21 17.92 -5.68
N LEU A 259 3.04 17.47 -5.23
CA LEU A 259 1.86 17.34 -6.08
C LEU A 259 0.98 18.59 -5.98
N ALA A 260 0.81 19.32 -7.08
CA ALA A 260 -0.06 20.49 -7.12
C ALA A 260 -1.51 20.10 -7.32
N LEU A 261 -2.38 20.58 -6.42
CA LEU A 261 -3.81 20.28 -6.43
C LEU A 261 -4.59 21.37 -7.17
N PRO A 262 -5.28 21.02 -8.28
CA PRO A 262 -6.08 21.95 -9.07
C PRO A 262 -7.40 22.26 -8.37
N ARG A 263 -8.14 23.23 -8.89
CA ARG A 263 -9.47 23.60 -8.36
C ARG A 263 -10.49 22.46 -8.44
N GLN A 264 -10.41 21.61 -9.46
CA GLN A 264 -11.29 20.47 -9.68
C GLN A 264 -10.46 19.20 -9.63
N LEU A 265 -10.81 18.27 -8.74
CA LEU A 265 -10.09 17.00 -8.65
C LEU A 265 -10.41 16.10 -9.85
N PRO A 266 -9.45 15.27 -10.30
CA PRO A 266 -9.66 14.31 -11.37
C PRO A 266 -10.51 13.12 -10.91
N VAL A 267 -10.74 12.17 -11.82
CA VAL A 267 -11.37 10.88 -11.51
C VAL A 267 -10.62 10.11 -10.41
N GLU A 268 -11.34 9.24 -9.70
CA GLU A 268 -10.80 8.51 -8.55
C GLU A 268 -9.64 7.57 -8.92
N SER A 269 -9.61 7.03 -10.14
CA SER A 269 -8.51 6.17 -10.60
C SER A 269 -7.19 6.93 -10.64
N LEU A 270 -7.17 8.17 -11.14
CA LEU A 270 -5.97 9.01 -11.11
C LEU A 270 -5.60 9.47 -9.68
N GLN A 271 -6.58 9.74 -8.83
CA GLN A 271 -6.31 10.05 -7.42
C GLN A 271 -5.63 8.85 -6.71
N SER A 272 -6.13 7.63 -6.95
CA SER A 272 -5.56 6.41 -6.38
C SER A 272 -4.17 6.11 -6.96
N ARG A 273 -3.95 6.42 -8.25
CA ARG A 273 -2.64 6.35 -8.89
C ARG A 273 -1.59 7.21 -8.17
N TRP A 274 -1.91 8.47 -7.87
CA TRP A 274 -1.00 9.35 -7.13
C TRP A 274 -0.88 9.02 -5.64
N PHE A 275 -1.91 8.42 -5.04
CA PHE A 275 -1.84 7.95 -3.65
C PHE A 275 -0.79 6.86 -3.43
N ALA A 276 -0.51 6.04 -4.45
CA ALA A 276 0.52 5.01 -4.40
C ALA A 276 1.95 5.58 -4.49
N GLU A 277 2.12 6.78 -5.02
CA GLU A 277 3.43 7.39 -5.31
C GLU A 277 4.07 8.02 -4.06
N PRO A 278 5.41 8.20 -4.03
CA PRO A 278 6.11 8.80 -2.88
C PRO A 278 5.88 10.33 -2.83
N LEU A 279 4.77 10.73 -2.21
CA LEU A 279 4.40 12.14 -2.04
C LEU A 279 5.13 12.78 -0.85
N ARG A 280 5.82 13.90 -1.08
CA ARG A 280 6.46 14.71 -0.04
C ARG A 280 5.65 15.96 0.29
N LEU A 281 5.06 16.61 -0.72
CA LEU A 281 4.33 17.86 -0.57
C LEU A 281 3.00 17.80 -1.35
N LEU A 282 1.96 18.44 -0.82
CA LEU A 282 0.76 18.82 -1.54
C LEU A 282 0.72 20.34 -1.63
N SER A 283 0.77 20.90 -2.83
CA SER A 283 0.74 22.34 -3.02
C SER A 283 -0.65 22.85 -3.39
N PHE A 284 -1.02 23.99 -2.80
CA PHE A 284 -2.32 24.63 -2.97
C PHE A 284 -2.10 26.07 -3.41
N THR A 285 -2.73 26.45 -4.51
CA THR A 285 -2.76 27.84 -4.98
C THR A 285 -4.07 28.50 -4.52
N PRO A 286 -4.20 29.84 -4.58
CA PRO A 286 -5.47 30.50 -4.23
C PRO A 286 -6.64 30.01 -5.07
N SER A 287 -6.38 29.56 -6.31
CA SER A 287 -7.36 28.97 -7.21
C SER A 287 -7.88 27.59 -6.76
N THR A 288 -7.12 26.85 -5.95
CA THR A 288 -7.56 25.57 -5.37
C THR A 288 -8.72 25.77 -4.39
N PHE A 289 -8.79 26.94 -3.73
CA PHE A 289 -9.81 27.25 -2.74
C PHE A 289 -11.08 27.85 -3.37
N LEU A 290 -12.22 27.49 -2.78
CA LEU A 290 -13.52 28.11 -3.02
C LEU A 290 -13.77 29.19 -1.96
N LYS A 291 -14.66 30.13 -2.21
CA LYS A 291 -15.11 31.10 -1.20
C LYS A 291 -16.44 30.66 -0.62
N ASN A 292 -16.54 30.60 0.70
CA ASN A 292 -17.82 30.36 1.37
C ASN A 292 -18.71 31.63 1.35
N LYS A 293 -19.92 31.56 1.91
CA LYS A 293 -20.85 32.70 2.00
C LYS A 293 -20.29 33.89 2.78
N GLY A 294 -19.42 33.63 3.76
CA GLY A 294 -18.70 34.65 4.52
C GLY A 294 -17.48 35.22 3.80
N GLY A 295 -17.16 34.74 2.60
CA GLY A 295 -16.00 35.17 1.82
C GLY A 295 -14.67 34.53 2.20
N HIS A 296 -14.66 33.58 3.15
CA HIS A 296 -13.45 32.87 3.59
C HIS A 296 -13.08 31.71 2.64
N PRO A 297 -11.79 31.41 2.45
CA PRO A 297 -11.33 30.31 1.63
C PRO A 297 -11.68 28.96 2.28
N VAL A 298 -12.25 28.05 1.49
CA VAL A 298 -12.61 26.68 1.90
C VAL A 298 -12.32 25.71 0.76
N LEU A 299 -12.01 24.46 1.09
CA LEU A 299 -11.81 23.39 0.11
C LEU A 299 -13.12 22.62 -0.11
N SER A 300 -13.31 22.08 -1.31
CA SER A 300 -14.47 21.22 -1.60
C SER A 300 -14.45 19.92 -0.78
N LYS A 301 -15.58 19.23 -0.66
CA LYS A 301 -15.65 17.95 0.06
C LYS A 301 -14.73 16.88 -0.52
N GLY A 302 -14.55 16.87 -1.84
CA GLY A 302 -13.58 15.99 -2.51
C GLY A 302 -12.14 16.25 -2.04
N HIS A 303 -11.73 17.51 -1.95
CA HIS A 303 -10.39 17.88 -1.42
C HIS A 303 -10.24 17.52 0.05
N GLN A 304 -11.27 17.74 0.88
CA GLN A 304 -11.25 17.34 2.29
C GLN A 304 -11.07 15.83 2.43
N GLY A 305 -11.78 15.03 1.62
CA GLY A 305 -11.63 13.58 1.57
C GLY A 305 -10.25 13.13 1.12
N LEU A 306 -9.72 13.72 0.04
CA LEU A 306 -8.38 13.42 -0.47
C LEU A 306 -7.29 13.73 0.56
N ILE A 307 -7.33 14.91 1.19
CA ILE A 307 -6.37 15.28 2.26
C ILE A 307 -6.49 14.28 3.41
N SER A 308 -7.70 13.96 3.85
CA SER A 308 -7.90 13.00 4.95
C SER A 308 -7.30 11.64 4.61
N ARG A 309 -7.51 11.14 3.38
CA ARG A 309 -6.92 9.89 2.89
C ARG A 309 -5.38 9.96 2.85
N TYR A 310 -4.81 11.05 2.34
CA TYR A 310 -3.35 11.19 2.18
C TYR A 310 -2.64 11.37 3.53
N MET A 311 -3.30 11.97 4.52
CA MET A 311 -2.80 12.10 5.89
C MET A 311 -2.83 10.77 6.66
N ARG A 312 -3.39 9.70 6.09
CA ARG A 312 -3.27 8.33 6.59
C ARG A 312 -2.06 7.58 6.05
N LEU A 313 -1.30 8.14 5.10
CA LEU A 313 -0.07 7.52 4.61
C LEU A 313 0.96 7.41 5.74
N LYS A 314 1.81 6.38 5.67
CA LYS A 314 2.91 6.16 6.64
C LYS A 314 3.81 7.39 6.78
N GLN A 315 4.07 8.05 5.67
CA GLN A 315 4.72 9.35 5.60
C GLN A 315 3.73 10.33 4.98
N PRO A 316 2.94 11.05 5.80
CA PRO A 316 1.97 12.00 5.27
C PRO A 316 2.70 13.16 4.59
N PRO A 317 2.23 13.61 3.41
CA PRO A 317 2.86 14.72 2.71
C PRO A 317 2.65 16.02 3.49
N TRP A 318 3.62 16.92 3.43
CA TRP A 318 3.49 18.27 3.97
C TRP A 318 2.58 19.11 3.08
N LEU A 319 1.91 20.10 3.65
CA LEU A 319 1.00 20.99 2.92
C LEU A 319 1.74 22.27 2.58
N LEU A 320 1.73 22.70 1.33
CA LEU A 320 2.40 23.92 0.87
C LEU A 320 1.37 24.92 0.35
N LEU A 321 1.21 26.04 1.05
CA LEU A 321 0.36 27.14 0.59
C LEU A 321 1.18 28.07 -0.32
N CYS A 322 0.88 28.04 -1.61
CA CYS A 322 1.59 28.79 -2.65
C CYS A 322 0.84 30.08 -2.99
N ASP A 323 1.54 31.21 -2.95
CA ASP A 323 1.06 32.53 -3.40
C ASP A 323 -0.28 32.98 -2.77
N VAL A 324 -0.52 32.60 -1.51
CA VAL A 324 -1.75 32.93 -0.75
C VAL A 324 -1.77 34.34 -0.16
N GLY A 325 -0.70 35.12 -0.34
CA GLY A 325 -0.49 36.45 0.20
C GLY A 325 0.81 36.55 1.00
N PRO A 326 1.26 37.76 1.39
CA PRO A 326 2.42 37.90 2.27
C PRO A 326 2.12 37.38 3.68
N ILE A 327 3.17 37.02 4.42
CA ILE A 327 3.04 36.63 5.83
C ILE A 327 2.57 37.86 6.64
N PRO A 328 1.48 37.77 7.41
CA PRO A 328 0.97 38.88 8.22
C PRO A 328 2.04 39.47 9.14
N GLY A 329 2.08 40.81 9.24
CA GLY A 329 2.99 41.54 10.12
C GLY A 329 4.41 41.79 9.57
N LEU A 330 4.76 41.31 8.36
CA LEU A 330 6.05 41.63 7.73
C LEU A 330 6.14 43.08 7.20
N ASP A 331 5.06 43.60 6.61
CA ASP A 331 5.06 44.91 5.92
C ASP A 331 4.35 46.03 6.72
N ASP A 332 3.52 45.69 7.71
CA ASP A 332 2.75 46.67 8.49
C ASP A 332 2.54 46.18 9.95
N PRO A 333 3.16 46.83 10.95
CA PRO A 333 3.04 46.46 12.36
C PRO A 333 1.65 46.72 12.98
N THR A 334 0.72 47.33 12.23
CA THR A 334 -0.66 47.58 12.70
C THR A 334 -1.65 46.46 12.36
N GLN A 335 -1.24 45.46 11.57
CA GLN A 335 -2.06 44.28 11.34
C GLN A 335 -2.05 43.39 12.59
N LEU A 336 -3.20 43.33 13.29
CA LEU A 336 -3.45 42.39 14.37
C LEU A 336 -3.17 40.96 13.86
N THR A 337 -2.16 40.30 14.42
CA THR A 337 -1.86 38.88 14.19
C THR A 337 -3.00 38.04 14.75
N PRO A 338 -3.84 37.40 13.92
CA PRO A 338 -4.73 36.36 14.41
C PRO A 338 -3.81 35.16 14.68
N THR A 339 -3.41 34.98 15.93
CA THR A 339 -2.68 33.77 16.34
C THR A 339 -3.53 32.56 16.00
N ALA A 340 -2.98 31.62 15.22
CA ALA A 340 -3.66 30.37 14.87
C ALA A 340 -3.95 29.49 16.12
N ASP A 341 -3.27 29.81 17.23
CA ASP A 341 -3.45 29.22 18.55
C ASP A 341 -4.60 29.89 19.32
N GLY A 342 -5.79 29.32 19.10
CA GLY A 342 -6.58 28.88 20.23
C GLY A 342 -7.28 29.90 21.11
N PHE A 343 -7.65 31.10 20.66
CA PHE A 343 -8.84 31.81 21.17
C PHE A 343 -9.41 32.72 20.06
N PRO A 344 -10.53 32.35 19.41
CA PRO A 344 -11.19 33.27 18.49
C PRO A 344 -11.67 34.50 19.27
N SER A 345 -11.39 35.70 18.74
CA SER A 345 -12.00 36.93 19.25
C SER A 345 -13.53 36.79 19.33
N PRO A 346 -14.18 37.37 20.36
CA PRO A 346 -15.59 37.14 20.68
C PRO A 346 -16.57 37.48 19.54
N SER A 347 -16.12 38.19 18.51
CA SER A 347 -16.91 38.51 17.31
C SER A 347 -17.17 37.32 16.37
N VAL A 348 -16.40 36.23 16.45
CA VAL A 348 -16.55 35.03 15.58
C VAL A 348 -17.34 33.92 16.29
N VAL A 349 -17.36 33.91 17.62
CA VAL A 349 -17.88 32.79 18.43
C VAL A 349 -19.37 32.91 18.75
N VAL A 350 -19.97 34.09 18.58
CA VAL A 350 -21.39 34.31 18.93
C VAL A 350 -22.35 33.68 17.92
N ASP A 351 -21.93 33.41 16.67
CA ASP A 351 -22.79 32.81 15.63
C ASP A 351 -22.63 31.29 15.47
N VAL A 352 -21.70 30.64 16.15
CA VAL A 352 -21.39 29.20 15.94
C VAL A 352 -21.99 28.27 17.00
N SER A 353 -22.49 28.80 18.12
CA SER A 353 -22.96 27.98 19.24
C SER A 353 -24.45 27.59 19.20
N ARG A 354 -25.19 27.94 18.13
CA ARG A 354 -26.56 27.42 17.93
C ARG A 354 -26.84 27.09 16.47
N SER A 355 -27.20 25.82 16.24
CA SER A 355 -27.75 25.19 15.03
C SER A 355 -26.76 24.64 14.00
N VAL A 356 -26.99 23.37 13.67
CA VAL A 356 -26.41 22.61 12.55
C VAL A 356 -26.46 23.48 11.29
N SER A 357 -25.31 23.70 10.66
CA SER A 357 -25.22 24.54 9.47
C SER A 357 -25.82 23.81 8.26
N PRO A 358 -26.66 24.46 7.42
CA PRO A 358 -27.41 23.79 6.37
C PRO A 358 -26.54 23.47 5.15
N THR A 359 -27.04 22.58 4.32
CA THR A 359 -26.48 22.30 2.99
C THR A 359 -26.53 23.53 2.07
N PRO A 360 -25.72 23.58 0.98
CA PRO A 360 -25.74 24.69 0.03
C PRO A 360 -27.12 25.01 -0.56
N ALA A 361 -28.03 24.02 -0.62
CA ALA A 361 -29.40 24.17 -1.09
C ALA A 361 -30.31 24.88 -0.06
N GLU A 362 -30.25 24.50 1.21
CA GLU A 362 -31.07 25.06 2.29
C GLU A 362 -30.69 26.51 2.61
N ALA A 363 -29.43 26.89 2.38
CA ALA A 363 -28.97 28.22 2.66
C ALA A 363 -29.41 29.26 1.58
N ALA A 364 -30.06 28.84 0.49
CA ALA A 364 -30.51 29.74 -0.58
C ALA A 364 -31.71 30.63 -0.20
N GLU A 365 -32.42 30.31 0.88
CA GLU A 365 -33.71 30.95 1.22
C GLU A 365 -33.64 32.11 2.25
N LEU A 366 -32.46 32.50 2.74
CA LEU A 366 -32.35 33.54 3.78
C LEU A 366 -31.65 34.84 3.32
N PRO A 367 -32.21 36.04 3.61
CA PRO A 367 -31.70 37.31 3.10
C PRO A 367 -30.51 37.89 3.92
N GLN A 368 -29.52 38.44 3.22
CA GLN A 368 -28.25 38.94 3.79
C GLN A 368 -28.20 40.48 3.95
N LYS A 369 -27.47 40.95 4.98
CA LYS A 369 -26.94 42.33 5.10
C LYS A 369 -25.40 42.34 5.03
N PRO A 370 -24.76 43.33 4.37
CA PRO A 370 -23.31 43.33 4.14
C PRO A 370 -22.48 43.94 5.29
N LYS A 371 -21.32 43.36 5.60
CA LYS A 371 -20.24 43.91 6.47
C LYS A 371 -18.94 44.11 5.66
N PRO A 372 -18.05 45.03 6.07
CA PRO A 372 -16.90 45.47 5.26
C PRO A 372 -15.75 44.45 5.23
N LYS A 373 -15.01 44.43 4.11
CA LYS A 373 -13.93 43.47 3.78
C LYS A 373 -12.58 43.88 4.37
N SER A 374 -12.18 43.36 5.53
CA SER A 374 -10.76 43.29 5.91
C SER A 374 -10.12 42.08 5.21
N LYS A 375 -9.01 42.26 4.48
CA LYS A 375 -8.25 41.14 3.89
C LYS A 375 -7.51 40.42 5.02
N ASP A 376 -8.02 39.26 5.42
CA ASP A 376 -7.32 38.37 6.35
C ASP A 376 -6.28 37.55 5.57
N PHE A 377 -5.01 37.95 5.68
CA PHE A 377 -3.89 37.32 4.96
C PHE A 377 -3.59 35.90 5.47
N ALA A 378 -4.03 35.53 6.69
CA ALA A 378 -3.85 34.20 7.26
C ALA A 378 -5.02 33.25 7.00
N ALA A 379 -6.08 33.69 6.31
CA ALA A 379 -7.33 32.94 6.20
C ALA A 379 -7.17 31.51 5.63
N HIS A 380 -6.25 31.31 4.68
CA HIS A 380 -5.96 29.98 4.12
C HIS A 380 -5.31 29.06 5.17
N LEU A 381 -4.33 29.55 5.92
CA LEU A 381 -3.66 28.80 6.99
C LEU A 381 -4.66 28.43 8.10
N VAL A 382 -5.48 29.38 8.54
CA VAL A 382 -6.53 29.15 9.55
C VAL A 382 -7.47 28.02 9.11
N TYR A 383 -7.86 27.99 7.83
CA TYR A 383 -8.71 26.93 7.31
C TYR A 383 -8.01 25.55 7.27
N ILE A 384 -6.73 25.49 6.89
CA ILE A 384 -5.95 24.23 6.93
C ILE A 384 -5.81 23.72 8.36
N ARG A 385 -5.54 24.60 9.34
CA ARG A 385 -5.49 24.24 10.76
C ARG A 385 -6.85 23.80 11.31
N TYR A 386 -7.94 24.39 10.81
CA TYR A 386 -9.29 23.90 11.07
C TYR A 386 -9.48 22.48 10.54
N LEU A 387 -9.02 22.16 9.32
CA LEU A 387 -9.12 20.80 8.78
C LEU A 387 -8.30 19.78 9.57
N GLN A 388 -7.13 20.16 10.09
CA GLN A 388 -6.31 19.32 10.97
C GLN A 388 -7.08 18.91 12.24
N ARG A 389 -7.76 19.87 12.88
CA ARG A 389 -8.53 19.65 14.11
C ARG A 389 -9.80 18.81 13.88
N ASN A 390 -10.33 18.81 12.67
CA ASN A 390 -11.58 18.13 12.31
C ASN A 390 -11.34 16.90 11.41
N GLN A 391 -10.21 16.22 11.59
CA GLN A 391 -9.95 14.96 10.90
C GLN A 391 -10.86 13.83 11.41
N PRO A 392 -11.30 12.92 10.54
CA PRO A 392 -12.11 11.77 10.97
C PRO A 392 -11.30 10.86 11.90
N ALA A 393 -11.99 10.25 12.87
CA ALA A 393 -11.41 9.25 13.77
C ALA A 393 -10.89 8.03 12.99
N ARG A 394 -9.86 7.36 13.51
CA ARG A 394 -9.33 6.15 12.88
C ARG A 394 -10.23 4.94 13.14
N THR A 395 -10.38 4.08 12.14
CA THR A 395 -11.06 2.78 12.30
C THR A 395 -10.23 1.82 13.15
N ALA A 396 -10.83 0.73 13.64
CA ALA A 396 -10.10 -0.28 14.42
C ALA A 396 -8.93 -0.89 13.63
N LEU A 397 -9.14 -1.18 12.34
CA LEU A 397 -8.12 -1.67 11.42
C LEU A 397 -6.98 -0.66 11.22
N GLU A 398 -7.29 0.64 11.08
CA GLU A 398 -6.27 1.70 10.97
C GLU A 398 -5.45 1.85 12.26
N LYS A 399 -6.07 1.63 13.43
CA LYS A 399 -5.39 1.67 14.73
C LYS A 399 -4.44 0.47 14.87
N PHE A 400 -4.91 -0.74 14.56
CA PHE A 400 -4.10 -1.96 14.62
C PHE A 400 -2.95 -1.96 13.59
N GLY A 401 -3.24 -1.54 12.37
CA GLY A 401 -2.28 -1.49 11.27
C GLY A 401 -1.23 -0.39 11.36
N SER A 402 -1.35 0.51 12.33
CA SER A 402 -0.42 1.62 12.52
C SER A 402 1.01 1.09 12.76
N GLY A 403 1.93 1.42 11.84
CA GLY A 403 3.32 0.94 11.86
C GLY A 403 3.59 -0.22 10.88
N TYR A 404 2.58 -1.05 10.59
CA TYR A 404 2.68 -2.18 9.66
C TYR A 404 2.39 -1.83 8.20
N GLN A 405 1.80 -0.64 7.95
CA GLN A 405 1.58 -0.10 6.61
C GLN A 405 2.85 -0.20 5.75
N ASP A 406 2.72 -0.87 4.61
CA ASP A 406 3.76 -1.10 3.62
C ASP A 406 5.09 -1.60 4.24
N TYR A 407 5.01 -2.40 5.30
CA TYR A 407 6.16 -3.03 5.94
C TYR A 407 6.26 -4.48 5.46
N LEU A 408 7.37 -4.80 4.79
CA LEU A 408 7.59 -6.13 4.21
C LEU A 408 8.01 -7.13 5.30
N GLN A 409 7.24 -8.19 5.43
CA GLN A 409 7.50 -9.31 6.35
C GLN A 409 7.63 -10.59 5.53
N ALA A 410 8.59 -11.46 5.90
CA ALA A 410 8.61 -12.80 5.34
C ALA A 410 7.35 -13.56 5.82
N PRO A 411 6.68 -14.33 4.94
CA PRO A 411 5.60 -15.22 5.36
C PRO A 411 6.09 -16.19 6.42
N LEU A 412 5.23 -16.48 7.40
CA LEU A 412 5.55 -17.45 8.43
C LEU A 412 5.62 -18.86 7.81
N GLN A 413 6.44 -19.73 8.39
CA GLN A 413 6.49 -21.15 8.03
C GLN A 413 6.27 -22.03 9.27
N PRO A 414 5.05 -22.07 9.85
CA PRO A 414 4.81 -22.76 11.13
C PRO A 414 5.04 -24.26 11.07
N LEU A 415 5.02 -24.87 9.88
CA LEU A 415 5.36 -26.29 9.71
C LEU A 415 6.86 -26.54 9.97
N THR A 416 7.72 -25.69 9.42
CA THR A 416 9.18 -25.79 9.55
C THR A 416 9.66 -25.24 10.89
N ASP A 417 9.19 -24.06 11.28
CA ASP A 417 9.65 -23.34 12.46
C ASP A 417 8.69 -23.47 13.64
N ASN A 418 9.23 -23.40 14.86
CA ASN A 418 8.39 -23.30 16.06
C ASN A 418 8.14 -21.82 16.36
N LEU A 419 6.88 -21.40 16.28
CA LEU A 419 6.50 -20.02 16.55
C LEU A 419 6.76 -19.62 18.00
N GLU A 420 7.13 -18.35 18.17
CA GLU A 420 7.31 -17.72 19.48
C GLU A 420 5.96 -17.36 20.11
N SER A 421 5.93 -17.23 21.45
CA SER A 421 4.70 -16.91 22.18
C SER A 421 4.05 -15.58 21.75
N VAL A 422 4.87 -14.57 21.43
CA VAL A 422 4.38 -13.26 20.98
C VAL A 422 3.63 -13.36 19.65
N THR A 423 4.05 -14.26 18.75
CA THR A 423 3.38 -14.49 17.46
C THR A 423 1.97 -15.04 17.68
N TYR A 424 1.82 -16.04 18.56
CA TYR A 424 0.50 -16.55 18.94
C TYR A 424 -0.37 -15.47 19.60
N GLU A 425 0.20 -14.59 20.43
CA GLU A 425 -0.54 -13.50 21.07
C GLU A 425 -1.10 -12.51 20.06
N VAL A 426 -0.37 -12.22 18.98
CA VAL A 426 -0.88 -11.38 17.90
C VAL A 426 -2.06 -12.06 17.20
N PHE A 427 -2.00 -13.36 16.93
CA PHE A 427 -3.12 -14.10 16.34
C PHE A 427 -4.36 -14.10 17.23
N GLU A 428 -4.17 -14.21 18.54
CA GLU A 428 -5.25 -14.28 19.53
C GLU A 428 -5.94 -12.94 19.79
N LYS A 429 -5.34 -11.82 19.34
CA LYS A 429 -5.96 -10.50 19.41
C LYS A 429 -7.11 -10.30 18.42
N ASP A 430 -7.30 -11.22 17.47
CA ASP A 430 -8.41 -11.20 16.53
C ASP A 430 -9.61 -12.01 17.04
N PRO A 431 -10.66 -11.36 17.59
CA PRO A 431 -11.84 -12.08 18.06
C PRO A 431 -12.68 -12.66 16.92
N VAL A 432 -12.70 -11.98 15.76
CA VAL A 432 -13.54 -12.31 14.60
C VAL A 432 -13.19 -13.69 14.07
N LYS A 433 -11.89 -13.98 13.92
CA LYS A 433 -11.42 -15.29 13.47
C LYS A 433 -12.01 -16.43 14.33
N TYR A 434 -11.81 -16.38 15.64
CA TYR A 434 -12.22 -17.47 16.53
C TYR A 434 -13.73 -17.57 16.70
N ASP A 435 -14.45 -16.46 16.63
CA ASP A 435 -15.92 -16.46 16.64
C ASP A 435 -16.50 -17.14 15.40
N TRP A 436 -15.87 -16.99 14.22
CA TRP A 436 -16.29 -17.66 13.00
C TRP A 436 -16.02 -19.16 13.03
N TYR A 437 -14.87 -19.57 13.56
CA TYR A 437 -14.59 -20.98 13.80
C TYR A 437 -15.57 -21.59 14.81
N GLU A 438 -15.92 -20.88 15.88
CA GLU A 438 -16.95 -21.33 16.83
C GLU A 438 -18.30 -21.53 16.15
N ARG A 439 -18.74 -20.58 15.30
CA ARG A 439 -19.98 -20.70 14.51
C ARG A 439 -19.96 -21.91 13.58
N ALA A 440 -18.85 -22.14 12.90
CA ALA A 440 -18.68 -23.30 12.02
C ALA A 440 -18.80 -24.62 12.79
N ILE A 441 -18.16 -24.72 13.97
CA ILE A 441 -18.24 -25.91 14.82
C ILE A 441 -19.66 -26.09 15.39
N VAL A 442 -20.30 -25.01 15.84
CA VAL A 442 -21.70 -25.03 16.31
C VAL A 442 -22.62 -25.58 15.23
N GLN A 443 -22.55 -25.05 14.01
CA GLN A 443 -23.39 -25.49 12.91
C GLN A 443 -23.09 -26.95 12.52
N ALA A 444 -21.81 -27.33 12.45
CA ALA A 444 -21.43 -28.71 12.17
C ALA A 444 -21.95 -29.71 13.24
N LEU A 445 -21.94 -29.34 14.52
CA LEU A 445 -22.48 -30.17 15.61
C LEU A 445 -24.01 -30.24 15.59
N SER A 446 -24.69 -29.12 15.34
CA SER A 446 -26.15 -29.09 15.16
C SER A 446 -26.57 -29.99 14.00
N ASP A 447 -25.93 -29.85 12.84
CA ASP A 447 -26.22 -30.68 11.67
C ASP A 447 -25.87 -32.16 11.92
N TRP A 448 -24.85 -32.45 12.73
CA TRP A 448 -24.50 -33.82 13.13
C TRP A 448 -25.61 -34.49 13.96
N SER A 449 -26.14 -33.74 14.93
CA SER A 449 -27.24 -34.17 15.80
C SER A 449 -28.55 -34.31 15.03
N ASP A 450 -28.94 -33.30 14.25
CA ASP A 450 -30.21 -33.26 13.52
C ASP A 450 -30.29 -34.36 12.46
N GLN A 451 -29.17 -34.65 11.79
CA GLN A 451 -29.09 -35.72 10.80
C GLN A 451 -28.82 -37.10 11.42
N HIS A 452 -28.72 -37.20 12.74
CA HIS A 452 -28.49 -38.44 13.49
C HIS A 452 -27.26 -39.21 12.99
N LYS A 453 -26.17 -38.49 12.69
CA LYS A 453 -24.94 -39.09 12.18
C LYS A 453 -24.27 -39.96 13.25
N PRO A 454 -23.72 -41.13 12.89
CA PRO A 454 -23.02 -41.99 13.84
C PRO A 454 -21.73 -41.33 14.36
N THR A 455 -21.36 -41.57 15.61
CA THR A 455 -20.14 -41.00 16.23
C THR A 455 -19.00 -42.00 16.32
N SER A 456 -17.76 -41.50 16.33
CA SER A 456 -16.56 -42.31 16.45
C SER A 456 -16.16 -42.65 17.89
N SER A 457 -16.80 -42.05 18.89
CA SER A 457 -16.56 -42.35 20.31
C SER A 457 -17.43 -43.50 20.83
N PRO A 458 -16.91 -44.38 21.72
CA PRO A 458 -17.71 -45.39 22.41
C PRO A 458 -18.84 -44.82 23.29
N THR A 459 -18.72 -43.57 23.74
CA THR A 459 -19.70 -42.91 24.62
C THR A 459 -20.86 -42.26 23.85
N GLY A 460 -20.83 -42.29 22.51
CA GLY A 460 -21.77 -41.55 21.67
C GLY A 460 -21.41 -40.06 21.50
N ALA A 461 -20.24 -39.63 21.99
CA ALA A 461 -19.76 -38.25 21.80
C ALA A 461 -19.12 -38.05 20.42
N VAL A 462 -19.29 -36.86 19.84
CA VAL A 462 -18.63 -36.48 18.59
C VAL A 462 -17.14 -36.23 18.86
N VAL A 463 -16.27 -36.92 18.13
CA VAL A 463 -14.82 -36.79 18.31
C VAL A 463 -14.29 -35.63 17.49
N ILE A 464 -13.78 -34.59 18.14
CA ILE A 464 -13.21 -33.41 17.49
C ILE A 464 -11.70 -33.42 17.66
N ALA A 465 -10.93 -33.33 16.57
CA ALA A 465 -9.49 -33.10 16.62
C ALA A 465 -9.15 -31.68 16.16
N VAL A 466 -8.53 -30.89 17.05
CA VAL A 466 -7.95 -29.59 16.71
C VAL A 466 -6.50 -29.82 16.27
N ALA A 467 -6.28 -29.86 14.95
CA ALA A 467 -4.98 -30.17 14.35
C ALA A 467 -4.17 -28.89 14.12
N GLY A 468 -3.07 -28.73 14.87
CA GLY A 468 -2.34 -27.46 14.98
C GLY A 468 -2.98 -26.55 16.05
N SER A 469 -3.08 -27.06 17.27
CA SER A 469 -3.83 -26.39 18.36
C SER A 469 -3.22 -25.07 18.85
N GLY A 470 -1.94 -24.79 18.58
CA GLY A 470 -1.24 -23.60 19.07
C GLY A 470 -1.33 -23.51 20.59
N ARG A 471 -1.73 -22.34 21.12
CA ARG A 471 -1.96 -22.13 22.55
C ARG A 471 -3.37 -22.54 23.03
N GLY A 472 -4.21 -23.10 22.15
CA GLY A 472 -5.52 -23.64 22.49
C GLY A 472 -6.77 -22.75 22.33
N PRO A 473 -6.77 -21.62 21.59
CA PRO A 473 -8.00 -20.83 21.43
C PRO A 473 -9.11 -21.65 20.73
N LEU A 474 -8.78 -22.39 19.67
CA LEU A 474 -9.77 -23.24 18.96
C LEU A 474 -10.24 -24.44 19.79
N VAL A 475 -9.39 -24.98 20.67
CA VAL A 475 -9.79 -26.01 21.64
C VAL A 475 -10.88 -25.48 22.55
N THR A 476 -10.67 -24.27 23.07
CA THR A 476 -11.67 -23.57 23.90
C THR A 476 -12.98 -23.31 23.13
N ARG A 477 -12.88 -22.91 21.85
CA ARG A 477 -14.07 -22.71 20.99
C ARG A 477 -14.83 -24.00 20.71
N ALA A 478 -14.14 -25.13 20.53
CA ALA A 478 -14.78 -26.43 20.36
C ALA A 478 -15.58 -26.87 21.60
N LEU A 479 -15.03 -26.66 22.80
CA LEU A 479 -15.74 -26.94 24.06
C LEU A 479 -16.98 -26.05 24.22
N LYS A 480 -16.84 -24.74 23.96
CA LYS A 480 -17.99 -23.81 23.97
C LYS A 480 -19.06 -24.18 22.95
N ALA A 481 -18.68 -24.61 21.76
CA ALA A 481 -19.64 -25.05 20.73
C ALA A 481 -20.45 -26.28 21.20
N SER A 482 -19.83 -27.21 21.93
CA SER A 482 -20.53 -28.32 22.58
C SER A 482 -21.51 -27.85 23.65
N GLU A 483 -21.12 -26.91 24.50
CA GLU A 483 -22.01 -26.31 25.50
C GLU A 483 -23.21 -25.59 24.87
N ILE A 484 -23.00 -24.85 23.79
CA ILE A 484 -24.05 -24.12 23.05
C ILE A 484 -25.05 -25.08 22.41
N THR A 485 -24.56 -26.15 21.77
CA THR A 485 -25.40 -27.09 21.03
C THR A 485 -26.00 -28.20 21.90
N GLY A 486 -25.42 -28.46 23.08
CA GLY A 486 -25.76 -29.59 23.94
C GLY A 486 -25.28 -30.94 23.40
N VAL A 487 -24.53 -30.97 22.29
CA VAL A 487 -23.97 -32.19 21.69
C VAL A 487 -22.68 -32.57 22.43
N PRO A 488 -22.57 -33.76 23.05
CA PRO A 488 -21.38 -34.14 23.79
C PRO A 488 -20.19 -34.35 22.84
N VAL A 489 -19.02 -33.84 23.23
CA VAL A 489 -17.78 -33.92 22.43
C VAL A 489 -16.63 -34.59 23.17
N GLU A 490 -15.77 -35.27 22.43
CA GLU A 490 -14.46 -35.76 22.88
C GLU A 490 -13.37 -35.00 22.11
N VAL A 491 -12.70 -34.05 22.77
CA VAL A 491 -11.74 -33.15 22.11
C VAL A 491 -10.30 -33.66 22.21
N TRP A 492 -9.60 -33.65 21.07
CA TRP A 492 -8.19 -33.98 20.93
C TRP A 492 -7.42 -32.76 20.42
N ALA A 493 -6.46 -32.27 21.20
CA ALA A 493 -5.62 -31.13 20.83
C ALA A 493 -4.26 -31.64 20.33
N VAL A 494 -4.02 -31.59 19.01
CA VAL A 494 -2.79 -32.09 18.38
C VAL A 494 -1.87 -30.92 18.06
N GLU A 495 -0.66 -30.93 18.60
CA GLU A 495 0.32 -29.86 18.41
C GLU A 495 1.76 -30.43 18.32
N LYS A 496 2.54 -29.95 17.34
CA LYS A 496 3.94 -30.37 17.17
C LYS A 496 4.90 -29.55 18.01
N ASN A 497 4.62 -28.25 18.20
CA ASN A 497 5.49 -27.31 18.88
C ASN A 497 5.57 -27.70 20.36
N PRO A 498 6.75 -28.14 20.84
CA PRO A 498 6.90 -28.61 22.22
C PRO A 498 6.59 -27.53 23.25
N ASN A 499 6.78 -26.25 22.89
CA ASN A 499 6.56 -25.13 23.81
C ASN A 499 5.07 -24.84 23.98
N ALA A 500 4.33 -24.81 22.87
CA ALA A 500 2.87 -24.63 22.89
C ALA A 500 2.18 -25.83 23.58
N TYR A 501 2.68 -27.05 23.35
CA TYR A 501 2.22 -28.25 24.03
C TYR A 501 2.24 -28.14 25.56
N VAL A 502 3.30 -27.59 26.16
CA VAL A 502 3.37 -27.40 27.62
C VAL A 502 2.26 -26.48 28.12
N LEU A 503 1.94 -25.43 27.36
CA LEU A 503 0.85 -24.52 27.70
C LEU A 503 -0.52 -25.19 27.56
N LEU A 504 -0.73 -25.99 26.52
CA LEU A 504 -1.96 -26.78 26.35
C LEU A 504 -2.18 -27.75 27.51
N GLN A 505 -1.12 -28.38 28.03
CA GLN A 505 -1.23 -29.24 29.22
C GLN A 505 -1.70 -28.43 30.44
N ARG A 506 -1.16 -27.22 30.64
CA ARG A 506 -1.59 -26.34 31.73
C ARG A 506 -3.05 -25.90 31.58
N HIS A 507 -3.45 -25.45 30.39
CA HIS A 507 -4.86 -25.11 30.11
C HIS A 507 -5.79 -26.30 30.37
N ASN A 508 -5.35 -27.52 30.04
CA ASN A 508 -6.16 -28.70 30.32
C ASN A 508 -6.35 -28.94 31.82
N GLU A 509 -5.34 -28.66 32.65
CA GLU A 509 -5.45 -28.82 34.10
C GLU A 509 -6.21 -27.69 34.79
N GLU A 510 -5.98 -26.45 34.37
CA GLU A 510 -6.49 -25.23 35.02
C GLU A 510 -7.85 -24.80 34.49
N ASP A 511 -8.07 -24.85 33.17
CA ASP A 511 -9.23 -24.25 32.50
C ASP A 511 -10.22 -25.28 31.95
N TRP A 512 -9.73 -26.38 31.35
CA TRP A 512 -10.60 -27.38 30.71
C TRP A 512 -10.96 -28.57 31.61
N GLY A 513 -10.58 -28.54 32.89
CA GLY A 513 -10.99 -29.56 33.87
C GLY A 513 -10.56 -30.99 33.52
N ARG A 514 -9.43 -31.14 32.81
CA ARG A 514 -8.91 -32.39 32.24
C ARG A 514 -9.84 -33.07 31.22
N ALA A 515 -10.71 -32.31 30.57
CA ALA A 515 -11.64 -32.81 29.55
C ALA A 515 -11.00 -33.02 28.17
N VAL A 516 -9.82 -32.45 27.91
CA VAL A 516 -9.16 -32.49 26.59
C VAL A 516 -8.02 -33.49 26.56
N ASN A 517 -7.90 -34.25 25.47
CA ASN A 517 -6.78 -35.14 25.21
C ASN A 517 -5.67 -34.38 24.45
N VAL A 518 -4.63 -33.96 25.15
CA VAL A 518 -3.52 -33.19 24.54
C VAL A 518 -2.45 -34.14 23.99
N VAL A 519 -2.09 -33.98 22.71
CA VAL A 519 -1.16 -34.85 21.99
C VAL A 519 -0.02 -34.03 21.39
N LYS A 520 1.21 -34.39 21.78
CA LYS A 520 2.43 -33.88 21.15
C LYS A 520 2.77 -34.69 19.91
N SER A 521 2.36 -34.23 18.74
CA SER A 521 2.67 -34.90 17.47
C SER A 521 2.55 -33.96 16.29
N ASP A 522 3.31 -34.23 15.24
CA ASP A 522 2.96 -33.74 13.91
C ASP A 522 1.67 -34.45 13.47
N MET A 523 0.65 -33.69 13.06
CA MET A 523 -0.65 -34.25 12.69
C MET A 523 -0.55 -35.30 11.58
N ARG A 524 0.45 -35.19 10.71
CA ARG A 524 0.71 -36.14 9.60
C ARG A 524 1.23 -37.50 10.09
N ALA A 525 1.75 -37.56 11.32
CA ALA A 525 2.24 -38.77 11.96
C ALA A 525 1.29 -39.29 13.06
N TRP A 526 0.25 -38.52 13.41
CA TRP A 526 -0.70 -38.90 14.45
C TRP A 526 -1.63 -40.00 13.96
N LYS A 527 -1.62 -41.15 14.65
CA LYS A 527 -2.40 -42.34 14.26
C LYS A 527 -3.88 -42.29 14.63
N GLY A 528 -4.30 -41.23 15.33
CA GLY A 528 -5.66 -41.03 15.83
C GLY A 528 -5.83 -41.27 17.35
N PRO A 529 -7.06 -41.13 17.86
CA PRO A 529 -7.40 -41.33 19.27
C PRO A 529 -7.00 -42.72 19.77
N LEU A 530 -6.29 -42.82 20.90
CA LEU A 530 -6.01 -44.10 21.54
C LEU A 530 -7.30 -44.70 22.12
N ARG A 531 -7.62 -45.95 21.78
CA ARG A 531 -8.78 -46.68 22.29
C ARG A 531 -8.32 -47.88 23.11
N SER A 532 -8.88 -48.05 24.31
CA SER A 532 -8.50 -49.14 25.23
C SER A 532 -9.31 -50.43 25.06
N THR A 533 -10.29 -50.46 24.17
CA THR A 533 -11.25 -51.57 24.01
C THR A 533 -11.17 -52.20 22.63
N THR A 534 -11.07 -53.53 22.57
CA THR A 534 -11.02 -54.35 21.34
C THR A 534 -12.39 -54.57 20.67
N GLU A 535 -13.43 -53.83 21.06
CA GLU A 535 -14.77 -53.97 20.47
C GLU A 535 -14.95 -53.07 19.23
N PRO A 536 -15.68 -53.52 18.19
CA PRO A 536 -15.92 -52.74 16.98
C PRO A 536 -16.84 -51.53 17.27
N ILE A 537 -16.35 -50.31 16.97
CA ILE A 537 -17.03 -49.02 17.24
C ILE A 537 -17.77 -48.53 15.99
N GLY A 538 -18.90 -47.82 16.20
CA GLY A 538 -20.03 -47.53 15.29
C GLY A 538 -19.83 -46.84 13.94
N GLN A 539 -18.62 -46.81 13.36
CA GLN A 539 -18.40 -46.54 11.92
C GLN A 539 -17.44 -47.55 11.25
N ALA A 540 -16.81 -48.46 12.01
CA ALA A 540 -15.91 -49.49 11.48
C ALA A 540 -16.64 -50.69 10.84
N ILE A 541 -17.98 -50.68 10.80
CA ILE A 541 -18.82 -51.85 10.51
C ILE A 541 -19.08 -52.06 9.00
N THR A 542 -18.80 -51.08 8.12
CA THR A 542 -19.27 -51.15 6.71
C THR A 542 -18.27 -51.65 5.67
N THR A 543 -17.03 -52.00 6.04
CA THR A 543 -16.12 -52.70 5.10
C THR A 543 -16.04 -54.18 5.47
N SER A 544 -16.55 -55.02 4.57
CA SER A 544 -16.40 -56.48 4.64
C SER A 544 -14.95 -56.92 4.90
N SER A 545 -14.83 -57.86 5.83
CA SER A 545 -13.70 -58.76 6.16
C SER A 545 -12.49 -58.24 6.96
N SER A 546 -12.37 -58.78 8.17
CA SER A 546 -11.12 -59.26 8.80
C SER A 546 -9.94 -58.30 8.97
N ALA A 547 -10.16 -57.05 9.40
CA ALA A 547 -9.08 -56.20 9.89
C ALA A 547 -8.88 -56.42 11.41
N PRO A 548 -7.64 -56.62 11.90
CA PRO A 548 -7.38 -56.70 13.35
C PRO A 548 -7.81 -55.40 14.05
N ALA A 549 -8.29 -55.51 15.28
CA ALA A 549 -8.70 -54.35 16.09
C ALA A 549 -7.55 -53.33 16.17
N SER A 550 -7.72 -52.19 15.48
CA SER A 550 -6.76 -51.09 15.56
C SER A 550 -6.80 -50.49 16.97
N LEU A 551 -5.63 -50.30 17.58
CA LEU A 551 -5.48 -49.58 18.85
C LEU A 551 -5.95 -48.12 18.75
N TYR A 552 -6.05 -47.59 17.53
CA TYR A 552 -6.41 -46.21 17.25
C TYR A 552 -7.81 -46.12 16.61
N GLY A 553 -8.62 -45.19 17.12
CA GLY A 553 -9.95 -44.86 16.63
C GLY A 553 -9.95 -43.79 15.54
N LYS A 554 -11.15 -43.33 15.16
CA LYS A 554 -11.38 -42.27 14.17
C LYS A 554 -11.84 -40.97 14.83
N VAL A 555 -11.77 -39.90 14.06
CA VAL A 555 -12.23 -38.54 14.38
C VAL A 555 -13.42 -38.19 13.49
N ASP A 556 -14.43 -37.53 14.05
CA ASP A 556 -15.64 -37.12 13.32
C ASP A 556 -15.46 -35.75 12.67
N ILE A 557 -14.83 -34.80 13.38
CA ILE A 557 -14.56 -33.44 12.88
C ILE A 557 -13.09 -33.09 13.10
N ILE A 558 -12.38 -32.70 12.04
CA ILE A 558 -11.05 -32.09 12.13
C ILE A 558 -11.22 -30.57 12.01
N VAL A 559 -10.64 -29.83 12.94
CA VAL A 559 -10.58 -28.37 12.93
C VAL A 559 -9.12 -27.94 12.83
N SER A 560 -8.79 -27.08 11.87
CA SER A 560 -7.44 -26.52 11.72
C SER A 560 -7.47 -25.05 11.31
N GLU A 561 -6.41 -24.33 11.65
CA GLU A 561 -6.15 -22.96 11.19
C GLU A 561 -4.68 -22.92 10.80
N LEU A 562 -4.43 -23.31 9.56
CA LEU A 562 -3.10 -23.44 8.93
C LEU A 562 -3.02 -22.54 7.68
N LEU A 563 -3.87 -21.51 7.64
CA LEU A 563 -4.05 -20.67 6.46
C LEU A 563 -3.06 -19.51 6.52
N GLY A 564 -2.29 -19.34 5.46
CA GLY A 564 -1.52 -18.11 5.25
C GLY A 564 -2.31 -17.05 4.49
N SER A 565 -1.67 -15.91 4.24
CA SER A 565 -2.25 -14.78 3.50
C SER A 565 -2.67 -15.08 2.05
N PHE A 566 -2.21 -16.20 1.49
CA PHE A 566 -2.58 -16.73 0.18
C PHE A 566 -3.24 -18.12 0.30
N ALA A 567 -3.91 -18.37 1.42
CA ALA A 567 -4.49 -19.65 1.84
C ALA A 567 -3.47 -20.76 2.06
N ASP A 568 -2.92 -21.33 0.98
CA ASP A 568 -2.11 -22.55 1.01
C ASP A 568 -0.61 -22.34 1.22
N ASN A 569 -0.16 -21.07 1.39
CA ASN A 569 1.26 -20.72 1.51
C ASN A 569 1.89 -21.14 2.86
N GLU A 570 1.11 -21.68 3.79
CA GLU A 570 1.57 -22.29 5.03
C GLU A 570 1.40 -23.82 5.04
N LEU A 571 1.23 -24.42 3.86
CA LEU A 571 1.18 -25.88 3.64
C LEU A 571 -0.02 -26.58 4.29
N SER A 572 -1.14 -25.87 4.45
CA SER A 572 -2.42 -26.45 4.87
C SER A 572 -2.81 -27.70 4.05
N PRO A 573 -2.70 -27.73 2.69
CA PRO A 573 -3.04 -28.94 1.93
C PRO A 573 -2.23 -30.16 2.37
N GLU A 574 -0.90 -30.02 2.43
CA GLU A 574 0.01 -31.10 2.80
C GLU A 574 -0.19 -31.59 4.24
N CYS A 575 -0.57 -30.69 5.15
CA CYS A 575 -0.87 -31.02 6.54
C CYS A 575 -2.19 -31.78 6.68
N LEU A 576 -3.25 -31.28 6.03
CA LEU A 576 -4.59 -31.88 6.08
C LEU A 576 -4.65 -33.23 5.37
N ASP A 577 -3.98 -33.36 4.22
CA ASP A 577 -3.81 -34.65 3.51
C ASP A 577 -3.19 -35.71 4.44
N GLY A 578 -2.17 -35.30 5.21
CA GLY A 578 -1.44 -36.21 6.10
C GLY A 578 -2.23 -36.65 7.32
N VAL A 579 -3.15 -35.83 7.84
CA VAL A 579 -3.99 -36.21 9.01
C VAL A 579 -5.32 -36.85 8.58
N GLN A 580 -5.77 -36.68 7.34
CA GLN A 580 -7.08 -37.17 6.87
C GLN A 580 -7.29 -38.67 7.10
N HIS A 581 -6.23 -39.48 7.14
CA HIS A 581 -6.34 -40.90 7.45
C HIS A 581 -6.96 -41.21 8.83
N VAL A 582 -7.02 -40.26 9.77
CA VAL A 582 -7.73 -40.42 11.06
C VAL A 582 -9.21 -40.02 10.98
N LEU A 583 -9.62 -39.33 9.93
CA LEU A 583 -10.99 -38.85 9.74
C LEU A 583 -11.94 -40.02 9.42
N ALA A 584 -13.16 -39.91 9.93
CA ALA A 584 -14.29 -40.77 9.61
C ALA A 584 -14.54 -40.81 8.09
N PRO A 585 -14.56 -41.98 7.44
CA PRO A 585 -14.56 -42.08 5.97
C PRO A 585 -15.87 -41.67 5.30
N GLN A 586 -17.01 -41.77 6.00
CA GLN A 586 -18.34 -41.48 5.42
C GLN A 586 -18.87 -40.10 5.81
N TYR A 587 -18.78 -39.76 7.10
CA TYR A 587 -19.40 -38.56 7.66
C TYR A 587 -18.38 -37.53 8.16
N GLY A 588 -17.09 -37.81 8.00
CA GLY A 588 -16.04 -36.94 8.52
C GLY A 588 -16.08 -35.55 7.90
N ILE A 589 -15.96 -34.52 8.75
CA ILE A 589 -15.97 -33.12 8.36
C ILE A 589 -14.57 -32.54 8.60
N SER A 590 -14.10 -31.73 7.64
CA SER A 590 -12.95 -30.84 7.83
C SER A 590 -13.44 -29.40 7.95
N ILE A 591 -12.90 -28.65 8.90
CA ILE A 591 -13.08 -27.21 9.06
C ILE A 591 -11.67 -26.59 9.05
N PRO A 592 -11.28 -25.83 8.00
CA PRO A 592 -12.08 -25.44 6.84
C PRO A 592 -12.42 -26.60 5.89
N SER A 593 -13.54 -26.48 5.19
CA SER A 593 -13.97 -27.40 4.14
C SER A 593 -13.34 -27.06 2.79
N SER A 594 -13.13 -25.79 2.50
CA SER A 594 -12.34 -25.37 1.33
C SER A 594 -11.74 -23.98 1.51
N TYR A 595 -10.75 -23.66 0.68
CA TYR A 595 -10.16 -22.33 0.61
C TYR A 595 -9.57 -22.05 -0.76
N THR A 596 -9.57 -20.77 -1.12
CA THR A 596 -9.27 -20.29 -2.47
C THR A 596 -8.25 -19.16 -2.44
N ALA A 597 -7.19 -19.30 -3.23
CA ALA A 597 -6.19 -18.25 -3.42
C ALA A 597 -6.69 -17.25 -4.47
N HIS A 598 -6.54 -15.96 -4.20
CA HIS A 598 -7.04 -14.86 -5.04
C HIS A 598 -5.96 -13.82 -5.28
N LEU A 599 -5.87 -13.26 -6.49
CA LEU A 599 -4.87 -12.23 -6.79
C LEU A 599 -5.37 -11.11 -7.71
N THR A 600 -4.63 -10.00 -7.72
CA THR A 600 -4.79 -8.87 -8.65
C THR A 600 -3.44 -8.19 -8.90
N PRO A 601 -3.17 -7.68 -10.13
CA PRO A 601 -2.02 -6.83 -10.39
C PRO A 601 -2.19 -5.47 -9.70
N ILE A 602 -1.11 -4.98 -9.10
CA ILE A 602 -1.08 -3.68 -8.42
C ILE A 602 0.17 -2.85 -8.78
N LEU A 603 0.04 -1.54 -8.61
CA LEU A 603 1.17 -0.62 -8.55
C LEU A 603 1.47 -0.31 -7.08
N ALA A 604 2.72 -0.53 -6.67
CA ALA A 604 3.21 -0.31 -5.31
C ALA A 604 4.68 0.19 -5.36
N PRO A 605 4.94 1.43 -5.81
CA PRO A 605 6.28 1.91 -6.11
C PRO A 605 7.16 2.02 -4.86
N ARG A 606 6.57 2.27 -3.69
CA ARG A 606 7.28 2.25 -2.40
C ARG A 606 7.81 0.85 -2.06
N LEU A 607 6.98 -0.18 -2.20
CA LEU A 607 7.39 -1.57 -1.96
C LEU A 607 8.42 -2.02 -3.00
N PHE A 608 8.20 -1.67 -4.27
CA PHE A 608 9.13 -1.95 -5.35
C PHE A 608 10.51 -1.32 -5.09
N ALA A 609 10.54 -0.06 -4.65
CA ALA A 609 11.79 0.62 -4.28
C ALA A 609 12.50 -0.09 -3.11
N ASP A 610 11.77 -0.38 -2.02
CA ASP A 610 12.34 -1.09 -0.85
C ASP A 610 12.96 -2.43 -1.24
N ILE A 611 12.23 -3.26 -1.99
CA ILE A 611 12.72 -4.56 -2.48
C ILE A 611 13.92 -4.39 -3.42
N SER A 612 13.89 -3.41 -4.33
CA SER A 612 14.99 -3.15 -5.25
C SER A 612 16.27 -2.75 -4.50
N HIS A 613 16.16 -1.99 -3.40
CA HIS A 613 17.31 -1.65 -2.56
C HIS A 613 17.80 -2.86 -1.75
N ARG A 614 16.89 -3.70 -1.23
CA ARG A 614 17.26 -4.97 -0.55
C ARG A 614 17.95 -5.95 -1.50
N ALA A 615 17.55 -5.98 -2.76
CA ALA A 615 18.12 -6.84 -3.80
C ALA A 615 19.63 -6.62 -4.05
N ILE A 616 20.17 -5.47 -3.60
CA ILE A 616 21.61 -5.19 -3.65
C ILE A 616 22.37 -6.11 -2.67
N THR A 617 21.76 -6.46 -1.54
CA THR A 617 22.37 -7.28 -0.47
C THR A 617 21.81 -8.69 -0.38
N ASP A 618 20.58 -8.91 -0.82
CA ASP A 618 19.86 -10.19 -0.75
C ASP A 618 19.35 -10.57 -2.15
N ASP A 619 19.94 -11.59 -2.77
CA ASP A 619 19.61 -12.03 -4.12
C ASP A 619 18.21 -12.65 -4.23
N THR A 620 17.60 -13.01 -3.09
CA THR A 620 16.25 -13.60 -3.02
C THR A 620 15.15 -12.56 -2.83
N ALA A 621 15.50 -11.28 -2.66
CA ALA A 621 14.54 -10.23 -2.33
C ALA A 621 13.42 -10.07 -3.38
N THR A 622 13.75 -10.13 -4.68
CA THR A 622 12.75 -10.06 -5.76
C THR A 622 12.05 -11.40 -6.04
N GLU A 623 12.50 -12.47 -5.42
CA GLU A 623 12.01 -13.85 -5.58
C GLU A 623 11.16 -14.29 -4.37
N THR A 624 11.09 -13.47 -3.32
CA THR A 624 10.36 -13.77 -2.08
C THR A 624 8.97 -13.12 -2.11
N PRO A 625 7.88 -13.87 -1.89
CA PRO A 625 6.59 -13.26 -1.59
C PRO A 625 6.61 -12.69 -0.16
N TYR A 626 5.98 -11.54 0.06
CA TYR A 626 5.99 -10.85 1.36
C TYR A 626 4.59 -10.69 1.93
N VAL A 627 4.41 -10.93 3.23
CA VAL A 627 3.22 -10.49 3.95
C VAL A 627 3.37 -9.00 4.23
N VAL A 628 2.36 -8.20 3.85
CA VAL A 628 2.43 -6.75 3.95
C VAL A 628 1.03 -6.15 4.07
N MET A 629 0.84 -5.22 5.00
CA MET A 629 -0.35 -4.38 5.03
C MET A 629 -0.27 -3.37 3.87
N LEU A 630 -0.80 -3.76 2.72
CA LEU A 630 -0.84 -2.92 1.52
C LEU A 630 -1.61 -1.63 1.82
N HIS A 631 -0.94 -0.50 1.70
CA HIS A 631 -1.53 0.81 1.97
C HIS A 631 -1.34 1.77 0.80
N ALA A 632 -0.10 2.17 0.49
CA ALA A 632 0.18 3.06 -0.64
C ALA A 632 0.24 2.29 -1.97
N ILE A 633 -0.92 1.82 -2.44
CA ILE A 633 -1.08 1.04 -3.67
C ILE A 633 -2.18 1.57 -4.58
N ASP A 634 -2.12 1.17 -5.85
CA ASP A 634 -3.21 1.31 -6.82
C ASP A 634 -3.57 -0.04 -7.44
N TYR A 635 -4.87 -0.34 -7.50
CA TYR A 635 -5.37 -1.52 -8.21
C TYR A 635 -5.49 -1.21 -9.69
N LEU A 636 -4.76 -1.96 -10.51
CA LEU A 636 -4.64 -1.69 -11.94
C LEU A 636 -5.81 -2.28 -12.75
N ALA A 637 -6.35 -3.40 -12.28
CA ALA A 637 -7.46 -4.07 -12.93
C ALA A 637 -8.79 -3.34 -12.67
N THR A 638 -9.60 -3.25 -13.71
CA THR A 638 -10.99 -2.79 -13.64
C THR A 638 -11.90 -4.00 -13.62
N SER A 639 -13.00 -3.93 -12.85
CA SER A 639 -14.01 -4.99 -12.86
C SER A 639 -14.87 -4.86 -14.12
N VAL A 640 -14.88 -5.88 -14.96
CA VAL A 640 -15.77 -6.00 -16.13
C VAL A 640 -16.48 -7.36 -16.08
N PRO A 641 -17.55 -7.58 -16.86
CA PRO A 641 -18.21 -8.89 -16.93
C PRO A 641 -17.19 -10.02 -17.17
N ASP A 642 -17.32 -11.11 -16.43
CA ASP A 642 -16.45 -12.29 -16.45
C ASP A 642 -14.98 -12.08 -16.04
N HIS A 643 -14.56 -10.83 -15.79
CA HIS A 643 -13.22 -10.48 -15.32
C HIS A 643 -13.31 -9.51 -14.13
N PRO A 644 -13.56 -10.03 -12.91
CA PRO A 644 -13.52 -9.20 -11.72
C PRO A 644 -12.10 -8.66 -11.49
N ARG A 645 -12.01 -7.57 -10.74
CA ARG A 645 -10.73 -6.93 -10.40
C ARG A 645 -9.80 -7.88 -9.63
N ILE A 646 -10.36 -8.67 -8.72
CA ILE A 646 -9.65 -9.70 -7.94
C ILE A 646 -10.17 -11.05 -8.41
N GLN A 647 -9.28 -11.94 -8.86
CA GLN A 647 -9.65 -13.22 -9.47
C GLN A 647 -9.11 -14.39 -8.66
N GLN A 648 -9.90 -15.46 -8.58
CA GLN A 648 -9.51 -16.73 -7.98
C GLN A 648 -8.47 -17.43 -8.87
N ALA A 649 -7.34 -17.83 -8.28
CA ALA A 649 -6.31 -18.62 -8.94
C ALA A 649 -6.62 -20.12 -8.87
N TRP A 650 -6.92 -20.63 -7.67
CA TRP A 650 -7.25 -22.05 -7.46
C TRP A 650 -7.97 -22.27 -6.13
N GLU A 651 -8.41 -23.51 -5.91
CA GLU A 651 -9.08 -24.00 -4.70
C GLU A 651 -8.40 -25.28 -4.18
N PHE A 652 -8.48 -25.45 -2.86
CA PHE A 652 -8.27 -26.73 -2.16
C PHE A 652 -9.53 -27.07 -1.36
N ILE A 653 -9.90 -28.35 -1.36
CA ILE A 653 -11.11 -28.88 -0.72
C ILE A 653 -10.70 -30.03 0.20
N HIS A 654 -11.29 -30.06 1.40
CA HIS A 654 -11.05 -31.05 2.43
C HIS A 654 -12.37 -31.63 2.95
N PRO A 655 -12.49 -32.95 3.13
CA PRO A 655 -11.47 -33.97 2.84
C PRO A 655 -11.31 -34.27 1.35
N LEU A 656 -10.12 -34.73 0.96
CA LEU A 656 -9.84 -35.25 -0.38
C LEU A 656 -10.51 -36.61 -0.65
N PRO A 657 -10.80 -36.96 -1.91
CA PRO A 657 -11.21 -38.32 -2.25
C PRO A 657 -10.17 -39.38 -1.85
N SER A 658 -10.61 -40.52 -1.31
CA SER A 658 -9.70 -41.59 -0.87
C SER A 658 -8.82 -42.16 -1.99
N SER A 659 -9.28 -42.08 -3.24
CA SER A 659 -8.49 -42.47 -4.42
C SER A 659 -7.25 -41.59 -4.62
N THR A 660 -7.38 -40.28 -4.37
CA THR A 660 -6.26 -39.33 -4.46
C THR A 660 -5.20 -39.64 -3.43
N LEU A 661 -5.60 -39.86 -2.17
CA LEU A 661 -4.68 -40.23 -1.08
C LEU A 661 -4.00 -41.58 -1.34
N ALA A 662 -4.73 -42.58 -1.82
CA ALA A 662 -4.15 -43.89 -2.14
C ALA A 662 -3.08 -43.78 -3.25
N ILE A 663 -3.29 -42.92 -4.26
CA ILE A 663 -2.28 -42.64 -5.30
C ILE A 663 -1.07 -41.92 -4.70
N ALA A 664 -1.29 -40.92 -3.84
CA ALA A 664 -0.23 -40.18 -3.17
C ALA A 664 0.64 -41.10 -2.28
N GLU A 665 0.03 -41.98 -1.50
CA GLU A 665 0.72 -42.98 -0.68
C GLU A 665 1.48 -44.00 -1.54
N ALA A 666 0.86 -44.50 -2.62
CA ALA A 666 1.51 -45.44 -3.54
C ALA A 666 2.72 -44.83 -4.25
N ARG A 667 2.71 -43.52 -4.50
CA ARG A 667 3.86 -42.76 -5.01
C ARG A 667 4.93 -42.59 -3.94
N ARG A 668 4.55 -42.16 -2.73
CA ARG A 668 5.46 -42.00 -1.58
C ARG A 668 6.20 -43.29 -1.19
N GLY A 669 5.59 -44.45 -1.43
CA GLY A 669 6.22 -45.76 -1.22
C GLY A 669 7.30 -46.14 -2.25
N GLY A 670 7.50 -45.34 -3.31
CA GLY A 670 8.43 -45.60 -4.41
C GLY A 670 7.99 -46.70 -5.38
N GLY A 671 8.84 -47.04 -6.36
CA GLY A 671 8.62 -48.13 -7.33
C GLY A 671 8.19 -47.68 -8.73
N VAL A 672 7.63 -48.60 -9.55
CA VAL A 672 7.21 -48.30 -10.94
C VAL A 672 6.06 -47.27 -10.98
N SER A 673 5.28 -47.16 -9.89
CA SER A 673 4.21 -46.20 -9.66
C SER A 673 4.69 -44.83 -9.14
N GLY A 674 5.72 -44.81 -8.29
CA GLY A 674 6.43 -43.61 -7.84
C GLY A 674 7.61 -43.31 -8.76
N GLY A 675 7.34 -43.20 -10.07
CA GLY A 675 8.36 -43.19 -11.12
C GLY A 675 9.38 -42.07 -10.95
N GLY A 676 10.62 -42.30 -11.41
CA GLY A 676 11.72 -41.33 -11.38
C GLY A 676 11.58 -40.12 -12.33
N GLY A 677 10.35 -39.79 -12.74
CA GLY A 677 10.00 -38.65 -13.58
C GLY A 677 8.93 -37.74 -12.97
N GLY A 678 8.50 -37.97 -11.73
CA GLY A 678 7.66 -37.06 -10.96
C GLY A 678 8.48 -35.95 -10.27
N SER A 679 7.87 -34.78 -10.07
CA SER A 679 8.49 -33.52 -9.67
C SER A 679 9.59 -33.03 -10.62
N MET A 680 9.66 -31.70 -10.82
CA MET A 680 10.68 -31.00 -11.61
C MET A 680 12.14 -31.28 -11.20
N SER A 681 12.41 -32.24 -10.30
CA SER A 681 13.72 -32.64 -9.79
C SER A 681 13.81 -34.11 -9.28
N GLY A 682 13.08 -35.05 -9.87
CA GLY A 682 13.24 -36.49 -9.57
C GLY A 682 12.71 -36.91 -8.20
N GLY A 683 11.58 -36.31 -7.79
CA GLY A 683 10.81 -36.74 -6.64
C GLY A 683 9.95 -37.96 -6.94
N ASP A 684 9.28 -38.47 -5.92
CA ASP A 684 8.39 -39.64 -6.01
C ASP A 684 7.02 -39.29 -6.62
N GLY A 685 6.71 -37.98 -6.73
CA GLY A 685 5.45 -37.44 -7.24
C GLY A 685 4.29 -37.53 -6.26
N ALA A 686 4.60 -37.70 -4.96
CA ALA A 686 3.60 -37.95 -3.91
C ALA A 686 2.75 -36.71 -3.60
N ASN A 687 3.28 -35.51 -3.81
CA ASN A 687 2.56 -34.24 -3.60
C ASN A 687 2.05 -33.59 -4.90
N GLU A 688 2.19 -34.25 -6.05
CA GLU A 688 1.84 -33.70 -7.37
C GLU A 688 0.36 -33.30 -7.48
N HIS A 689 -0.55 -33.97 -6.76
CA HIS A 689 -1.97 -33.63 -6.75
C HIS A 689 -2.25 -32.26 -6.11
N ASN A 690 -1.29 -31.70 -5.36
CA ASN A 690 -1.35 -30.36 -4.77
C ASN A 690 -0.67 -29.28 -5.62
N THR A 691 -0.13 -29.63 -6.79
CA THR A 691 0.35 -28.61 -7.75
C THR A 691 -0.83 -27.86 -8.35
N ARG A 692 -0.64 -26.57 -8.66
CA ARG A 692 -1.67 -25.72 -9.25
C ARG A 692 -1.06 -24.83 -10.32
N SER A 693 -1.88 -24.43 -11.28
CA SER A 693 -1.53 -23.39 -12.25
C SER A 693 -2.77 -22.59 -12.60
N ALA A 694 -2.63 -21.28 -12.70
CA ALA A 694 -3.68 -20.39 -13.15
C ALA A 694 -3.15 -19.44 -14.22
N LYS A 695 -3.99 -19.14 -15.20
CA LYS A 695 -3.78 -18.06 -16.17
C LYS A 695 -4.98 -17.12 -16.09
N LEU A 696 -4.75 -15.94 -15.52
CA LEU A 696 -5.79 -14.97 -15.19
C LEU A 696 -5.65 -13.75 -16.08
N LYS A 697 -6.78 -13.22 -16.57
CA LYS A 697 -6.82 -12.08 -17.48
C LYS A 697 -7.49 -10.90 -16.78
N PHE A 698 -6.76 -9.79 -16.67
CA PHE A 698 -7.21 -8.55 -16.04
C PHE A 698 -7.33 -7.44 -17.08
N VAL A 699 -8.50 -6.82 -17.15
CA VAL A 699 -8.75 -5.69 -18.05
C VAL A 699 -8.33 -4.41 -17.35
N CYS A 700 -7.42 -3.65 -17.97
CA CYS A 700 -6.88 -2.41 -17.44
C CYS A 700 -7.32 -1.26 -18.34
N LYS A 701 -8.30 -0.49 -17.88
CA LYS A 701 -8.84 0.66 -18.62
C LYS A 701 -7.80 1.77 -18.75
N ASP A 702 -7.22 2.17 -17.62
CA ASP A 702 -6.28 3.29 -17.55
C ASP A 702 -4.84 2.77 -17.57
N ARG A 703 -3.93 3.44 -18.29
CA ARG A 703 -2.50 3.09 -18.42
C ARG A 703 -1.81 2.98 -17.08
N GLY A 704 -0.68 2.29 -17.04
CA GLY A 704 0.02 2.09 -15.79
C GLY A 704 1.31 1.32 -15.83
N ALA A 705 1.80 1.01 -14.63
CA ALA A 705 2.95 0.15 -14.42
C ALA A 705 2.62 -0.85 -13.32
N VAL A 706 2.72 -2.15 -13.62
CA VAL A 706 2.57 -3.20 -12.62
C VAL A 706 3.92 -3.46 -11.97
N SER A 707 3.96 -3.43 -10.64
CA SER A 707 5.18 -3.71 -9.86
C SER A 707 5.10 -5.04 -9.11
N GLY A 708 3.94 -5.66 -9.04
CA GLY A 708 3.71 -6.93 -8.36
C GLY A 708 2.24 -7.33 -8.34
N LEU A 709 1.96 -8.44 -7.68
CA LEU A 709 0.63 -9.00 -7.49
C LEU A 709 0.28 -8.95 -6.01
N ALA A 710 -0.91 -8.45 -5.68
CA ALA A 710 -1.48 -8.61 -4.36
C ALA A 710 -2.24 -9.93 -4.30
N GLY A 711 -1.99 -10.72 -3.27
CA GLY A 711 -2.65 -11.99 -3.00
C GLY A 711 -3.48 -11.94 -1.72
N TYR A 712 -4.62 -12.63 -1.76
CA TYR A 712 -5.64 -12.74 -0.74
C TYR A 712 -6.17 -14.17 -0.71
N PHE A 713 -7.08 -14.45 0.23
CA PHE A 713 -7.84 -15.69 0.23
C PHE A 713 -9.28 -15.54 0.70
N GLU A 714 -10.11 -16.53 0.34
CA GLU A 714 -11.36 -16.83 1.01
C GLU A 714 -11.34 -18.28 1.50
N ALA A 715 -12.05 -18.58 2.59
CA ALA A 715 -12.18 -19.92 3.13
C ALA A 715 -13.64 -20.21 3.48
N VAL A 716 -14.14 -21.35 3.04
CA VAL A 716 -15.38 -21.91 3.55
C VAL A 716 -15.01 -22.75 4.78
N LEU A 717 -15.43 -22.29 5.95
CA LEU A 717 -15.20 -23.03 7.18
C LEU A 717 -16.12 -24.24 7.26
N TYR A 718 -17.41 -24.02 7.00
CA TYR A 718 -18.41 -25.08 6.98
C TYR A 718 -19.55 -24.71 6.01
N ASP A 719 -19.98 -25.69 5.21
CA ASP A 719 -21.16 -25.59 4.34
C ASP A 719 -22.24 -26.56 4.86
N GLY A 720 -23.28 -25.99 5.46
CA GLY A 720 -24.43 -26.75 5.95
C GLY A 720 -25.55 -26.92 4.91
N GLY A 721 -25.31 -26.50 3.66
CA GLY A 721 -26.31 -26.52 2.60
C GLY A 721 -27.46 -25.56 2.89
N GLU A 722 -28.63 -26.08 3.24
CA GLU A 722 -29.82 -25.27 3.51
C GLU A 722 -29.68 -24.41 4.78
N THR A 723 -28.83 -24.80 5.73
CA THR A 723 -28.57 -24.05 6.97
C THR A 723 -27.60 -22.88 6.76
N GLY A 724 -27.04 -22.75 5.55
CA GLY A 724 -26.16 -21.66 5.15
C GLY A 724 -24.67 -22.02 5.26
N ILE A 725 -23.84 -21.06 4.86
CA ILE A 725 -22.38 -21.22 4.74
C ILE A 725 -21.70 -20.30 5.75
N VAL A 726 -20.73 -20.83 6.49
CA VAL A 726 -19.82 -20.05 7.34
C VAL A 726 -18.51 -19.86 6.59
N GLU A 727 -18.22 -18.62 6.21
CA GLU A 727 -17.05 -18.29 5.38
C GLU A 727 -16.23 -17.13 5.94
N LEU A 728 -14.94 -17.12 5.59
CA LEU A 728 -13.98 -16.06 5.88
C LEU A 728 -13.41 -15.47 4.58
N SER A 729 -13.03 -14.21 4.62
CA SER A 729 -12.36 -13.54 3.50
C SER A 729 -11.37 -12.48 3.97
N THR A 730 -10.23 -12.42 3.30
CA THR A 730 -9.27 -11.30 3.39
C THR A 730 -9.33 -10.38 2.18
N ARG A 731 -10.22 -10.67 1.21
CA ARG A 731 -10.34 -9.85 0.00
C ARG A 731 -10.96 -8.50 0.32
N PRO A 732 -10.38 -7.38 -0.14
CA PRO A 732 -10.89 -6.03 0.13
C PRO A 732 -12.34 -5.80 -0.30
N ASP A 733 -12.84 -6.53 -1.31
CA ASP A 733 -14.19 -6.37 -1.84
C ASP A 733 -15.25 -7.22 -1.13
N THR A 734 -14.86 -8.22 -0.33
CA THR A 734 -15.79 -9.12 0.39
C THR A 734 -15.54 -9.17 1.91
N ILE A 735 -14.44 -8.61 2.42
CA ILE A 735 -14.09 -8.64 3.85
C ILE A 735 -15.15 -7.99 4.72
N ASP A 736 -15.73 -6.85 4.32
CA ASP A 736 -16.78 -6.17 5.10
C ASP A 736 -18.06 -7.01 5.23
N THR A 737 -18.33 -7.87 4.25
CA THR A 737 -19.51 -8.75 4.25
C THR A 737 -19.26 -10.08 4.95
N LYS A 738 -18.07 -10.67 4.77
CA LYS A 738 -17.75 -12.05 5.21
C LYS A 738 -16.99 -12.08 6.53
N SER A 739 -16.15 -11.08 6.82
CA SER A 739 -15.20 -11.09 7.94
C SER A 739 -14.91 -9.68 8.46
N LYS A 740 -15.98 -8.91 8.69
CA LYS A 740 -15.88 -7.52 9.11
C LYS A 740 -15.00 -7.39 10.36
N ASP A 741 -14.07 -6.43 10.34
CA ASP A 741 -13.15 -6.12 11.44
C ASP A 741 -12.07 -7.19 11.73
N MET A 742 -11.90 -8.20 10.87
CA MET A 742 -10.83 -9.20 10.98
C MET A 742 -9.44 -8.59 10.73
N ILE A 743 -8.45 -8.99 11.54
CA ILE A 743 -7.09 -8.39 11.53
C ILE A 743 -5.95 -9.43 11.46
N SER A 744 -6.26 -10.73 11.48
CA SER A 744 -5.28 -11.82 11.56
C SER A 744 -4.33 -11.91 10.37
N TRP A 745 -4.75 -11.48 9.18
CA TRP A 745 -3.98 -11.64 7.96
C TRP A 745 -3.84 -10.31 7.23
N PHE A 746 -2.59 -9.90 7.02
CA PHE A 746 -2.28 -8.95 5.97
C PHE A 746 -2.18 -9.65 4.61
N PRO A 747 -2.43 -8.96 3.49
CA PRO A 747 -2.24 -9.51 2.15
C PRO A 747 -0.81 -10.01 1.92
N ILE A 748 -0.66 -10.91 0.95
CA ILE A 748 0.66 -11.27 0.41
C ILE A 748 0.98 -10.43 -0.82
N PHE A 749 2.25 -10.15 -1.08
CA PHE A 749 2.74 -9.41 -2.24
C PHE A 749 3.78 -10.23 -2.98
N PHE A 750 3.51 -10.53 -4.26
CA PHE A 750 4.45 -11.18 -5.17
C PHE A 750 5.14 -10.10 -6.02
N PRO A 751 6.41 -9.75 -5.75
CA PRO A 751 7.09 -8.69 -6.46
C PRO A 751 7.42 -9.07 -7.91
N LEU A 752 7.48 -8.07 -8.79
CA LEU A 752 8.17 -8.19 -10.08
C LEU A 752 9.58 -7.61 -9.93
N LYS A 753 10.57 -8.27 -10.53
CA LYS A 753 11.96 -7.77 -10.55
C LYS A 753 12.09 -6.42 -11.26
N ASN A 754 11.34 -6.23 -12.34
CA ASN A 754 11.21 -4.97 -13.05
C ASN A 754 9.73 -4.63 -13.20
N ALA A 755 9.36 -3.37 -12.94
CA ALA A 755 8.00 -2.91 -13.19
C ALA A 755 7.69 -2.95 -14.70
N LEU A 756 6.49 -3.39 -15.07
CA LEU A 756 6.05 -3.52 -16.46
C LEU A 756 5.02 -2.44 -16.79
N TYR A 757 5.37 -1.54 -17.70
CA TYR A 757 4.48 -0.48 -18.18
C TYR A 757 3.48 -1.01 -19.23
N PHE A 758 2.28 -0.46 -19.27
CA PHE A 758 1.24 -0.73 -20.27
C PHE A 758 0.38 0.53 -20.54
N PRO A 759 -0.08 0.75 -21.79
CA PRO A 759 -0.93 1.87 -22.18
C PRO A 759 -2.41 1.66 -21.80
N ASP A 760 -3.27 2.65 -22.08
CA ASP A 760 -4.71 2.56 -21.88
C ASP A 760 -5.31 1.36 -22.65
N ASP A 761 -6.46 0.87 -22.17
CA ASP A 761 -7.22 -0.23 -22.78
C ASP A 761 -6.39 -1.52 -23.02
N SER A 762 -5.52 -1.84 -22.05
CA SER A 762 -4.67 -3.02 -22.09
C SER A 762 -5.24 -4.21 -21.31
N GLU A 763 -4.74 -5.40 -21.62
CA GLU A 763 -5.00 -6.62 -20.87
C GLU A 763 -3.70 -7.08 -20.20
N LEU A 764 -3.72 -7.28 -18.88
CA LEU A 764 -2.65 -7.95 -18.16
C LEU A 764 -3.02 -9.42 -17.98
N GLU A 765 -2.12 -10.31 -18.40
CA GLU A 765 -2.27 -11.75 -18.20
C GLU A 765 -1.27 -12.21 -17.16
N VAL A 766 -1.76 -12.79 -16.06
CA VAL A 766 -0.95 -13.34 -14.98
C VAL A 766 -0.94 -14.84 -15.11
N SER A 767 0.23 -15.43 -15.27
CA SER A 767 0.44 -16.88 -15.15
C SER A 767 1.13 -17.15 -13.82
N ILE A 768 0.53 -17.98 -12.98
CA ILE A 768 1.07 -18.33 -11.66
C ILE A 768 0.95 -19.83 -11.43
N TRP A 769 1.97 -20.40 -10.79
CA TRP A 769 2.06 -21.82 -10.48
C TRP A 769 2.37 -22.03 -9.01
N ARG A 770 1.81 -23.10 -8.45
CA ARG A 770 2.22 -23.71 -7.19
C ARG A 770 2.89 -25.04 -7.52
N GLN A 771 4.17 -25.16 -7.18
CA GLN A 771 5.03 -26.27 -7.55
C GLN A 771 5.56 -26.98 -6.30
N THR A 772 5.96 -28.24 -6.46
CA THR A 772 6.54 -29.03 -5.37
C THR A 772 7.64 -29.95 -5.88
N ASP A 773 8.54 -30.34 -4.99
CA ASP A 773 9.53 -31.39 -5.24
C ASP A 773 9.49 -32.54 -4.24
N ASP A 774 8.32 -32.76 -3.61
CA ASP A 774 8.10 -33.67 -2.48
C ASP A 774 8.89 -33.33 -1.20
N ARG A 775 9.76 -32.31 -1.22
CA ARG A 775 10.46 -31.78 -0.04
C ARG A 775 10.06 -30.34 0.28
N LYS A 776 9.81 -29.55 -0.76
CA LYS A 776 9.41 -28.15 -0.66
C LYS A 776 8.19 -27.86 -1.53
N VAL A 777 7.54 -26.75 -1.22
CA VAL A 777 6.54 -26.11 -2.06
C VAL A 777 6.93 -24.66 -2.31
N TRP A 778 6.72 -24.19 -3.53
CA TRP A 778 7.00 -22.80 -3.91
C TRP A 778 6.03 -22.29 -4.97
N TYR A 779 6.10 -20.99 -5.24
CA TYR A 779 5.33 -20.34 -6.29
C TYR A 779 6.24 -19.82 -7.40
N GLU A 780 5.71 -19.82 -8.62
CA GLU A 780 6.31 -19.17 -9.77
C GLU A 780 5.28 -18.26 -10.42
N TRP A 781 5.67 -17.07 -10.90
CA TRP A 781 4.72 -16.12 -11.48
C TRP A 781 5.33 -15.30 -12.61
N LEU A 782 4.48 -14.94 -13.57
CA LEU A 782 4.80 -14.18 -14.77
C LEU A 782 3.64 -13.24 -15.10
N VAL A 783 3.94 -12.01 -15.54
CA VAL A 783 2.96 -11.05 -16.02
C VAL A 783 3.27 -10.65 -17.45
N GLU A 784 2.27 -10.73 -18.33
CA GLU A 784 2.34 -10.29 -19.72
C GLU A 784 1.34 -9.14 -19.95
N ALA A 785 1.73 -8.14 -20.74
CA ALA A 785 0.86 -7.03 -21.13
C ALA A 785 0.49 -7.14 -22.61
N PHE A 786 -0.79 -6.96 -22.92
CA PHE A 786 -1.34 -7.02 -24.27
C PHE A 786 -2.17 -5.77 -24.59
N VAL A 787 -2.21 -5.39 -25.86
CA VAL A 787 -3.14 -4.39 -26.39
C VAL A 787 -3.98 -4.99 -27.51
N MET A 788 -5.21 -4.53 -27.66
CA MET A 788 -6.08 -4.93 -28.76
C MET A 788 -5.71 -4.15 -30.02
N VAL A 789 -5.36 -4.86 -31.10
CA VAL A 789 -5.02 -4.26 -32.42
C VAL A 789 -6.09 -4.48 -33.48
N GLY A 790 -7.19 -5.13 -33.10
CA GLY A 790 -8.36 -5.38 -33.93
C GLY A 790 -9.32 -6.37 -33.26
N PRO A 791 -10.48 -6.65 -33.87
CA PRO A 791 -11.44 -7.60 -33.32
C PRO A 791 -10.81 -8.99 -33.15
N GLY A 792 -10.74 -9.47 -31.90
CA GLY A 792 -10.16 -10.78 -31.56
C GLY A 792 -8.64 -10.91 -31.75
N LYS A 793 -7.93 -9.82 -32.12
CA LYS A 793 -6.48 -9.83 -32.28
C LYS A 793 -5.82 -8.96 -31.22
N ARG A 794 -5.06 -9.60 -30.34
CA ARG A 794 -4.20 -8.94 -29.34
C ARG A 794 -2.73 -9.00 -29.73
N MET A 795 -1.97 -7.98 -29.38
CA MET A 795 -0.53 -7.88 -29.53
C MET A 795 0.11 -7.81 -28.15
N ARG A 796 1.14 -8.63 -27.89
CA ARG A 796 1.91 -8.56 -26.64
C ARG A 796 2.86 -7.37 -26.70
N LEU A 797 2.78 -6.50 -25.70
CA LEU A 797 3.63 -5.32 -25.54
C LEU A 797 4.92 -5.64 -24.78
N GLY A 798 4.82 -6.47 -23.74
CA GLY A 798 5.94 -6.82 -22.89
C GLY A 798 5.59 -7.96 -21.94
N MET A 799 6.62 -8.45 -21.25
CA MET A 799 6.50 -9.46 -20.19
C MET A 799 7.47 -9.15 -19.06
N SER A 800 7.12 -9.55 -17.85
CA SER A 800 8.05 -9.57 -16.73
C SER A 800 9.09 -10.70 -16.89
N GLU A 801 10.15 -10.66 -16.10
CA GLU A 801 10.93 -11.87 -15.82
C GLU A 801 10.07 -12.87 -15.01
N MET A 802 10.44 -14.15 -15.06
CA MET A 802 9.81 -15.20 -14.25
C MET A 802 10.22 -15.03 -12.78
N GLY A 803 9.27 -14.72 -11.91
CA GLY A 803 9.49 -14.78 -10.46
C GLY A 803 9.40 -16.23 -9.99
N SER A 804 10.27 -16.64 -9.05
CA SER A 804 10.25 -17.98 -8.47
C SER A 804 10.69 -17.96 -7.02
N SER A 805 9.81 -18.35 -6.11
CA SER A 805 10.12 -18.45 -4.69
C SER A 805 10.81 -19.76 -4.31
N ARG A 806 11.35 -20.50 -5.29
CA ARG A 806 11.93 -21.84 -5.08
C ARG A 806 13.07 -21.85 -4.07
N LYS A 807 13.94 -20.84 -4.09
CA LYS A 807 15.07 -20.72 -3.14
C LYS A 807 14.60 -20.62 -1.68
N VAL A 808 13.48 -19.94 -1.47
CA VAL A 808 12.84 -19.70 -0.17
C VAL A 808 11.59 -20.56 0.05
N GLY A 809 11.42 -21.62 -0.74
CA GLY A 809 10.24 -22.48 -0.71
C GLY A 809 10.04 -23.12 0.66
N CYS A 810 8.77 -23.26 1.06
CA CYS A 810 8.38 -23.82 2.34
C CYS A 810 8.74 -25.30 2.40
N LEU A 811 9.35 -25.73 3.50
CA LEU A 811 9.76 -27.13 3.73
C LEU A 811 8.60 -27.93 4.34
N MET A 812 8.34 -29.11 3.76
CA MET A 812 7.38 -30.08 4.29
C MET A 812 7.93 -30.87 5.47
#